data_AF-A0A3Q2WKZ8-F1
#
_entry.id   AF-A0A3Q2WKZ8-F1
#
_cell.length_a   1.000
_cell.length_b   1.000
_cell.length_c   1.000
_cell.angle_alpha   90.00
_cell.angle_beta   90.00
_cell.angle_gamma   90.00
#
_symmetry.space_group_name_H-M   'P 1'
#
loop_
_entity.id
_entity.type
_entity.pdbx_description
1 polymer ?
#
loop_
_entity_poly.entity_id
_entity_poly.type
_entity_poly.pdbx_seq_one_letter_code
_entity_poly.pdbx_strand_id
1 'polypeptide(L)'
;MCINSTLPGVSRKSEGWVGLGCCELAITTECRKECKQASSKNDITKVCKKTTENSLYSCITKNEMGSTCCSYAGRHTTCREYCQAIFRTDSTPTVSQISAVKDYCQTHSAQLIHCVNNFTKSYPIHSPVDSLYCCDRAATHCQMACRQILRTMSTEHEIMEGLIKECGSQPLPQEPMWQCFLSSVQTPSITEEDNLPAKMDCAKLHCCSKANTSLCRDMCLEISSNWGSQTWQDFDQLCEYNPVETELINCLADVREPCQLGCKDLTYCTNFNNRPTELFRSCNIQSDQGAMNDIKLWSNGTIKMPFMNIPVLDIRKCQPHMWKAVACALQIKPCHSRSRGSVICKSDCVDILTQCGDTKRFHEGQTPERICELLSPIDDPEHCIPLYRYLTPSSLGSNTVEEVIHPCNPNPCPSNHICQVNRKGCLDELNCQPYLCVPGCKMGEASEFLVQQDARIQVPTRTDPTVCFEVCSCGPSGRLENCVEMPCMDTSKPCIVGGQRKSLPCSCQDRFVPVCASNGRTYPSACVARCMGFKDSQFVFGPCHLSKPCASKPCQRNQRCIPKYRVCLSDVSDCPQYECIGHAATCDKNSEDPACDTEGIDHRSLCHLHQAGKILAYMGRCQEGCRKPKQVCGHNGETYNTVCGAYSDRVTVDYEAPCRAVGAVSDMAPDSACSLVSCPSLSTPGCHPVTPPGACCPICASILQILWSKERMNTFSKLNKKQPVTVHDVLQILRPHISVPQCDVFGYLSIDHLLVVIIAPMDQQPTPLQIEACSKEAEKIDSLINYASPTLVSHVPLSAFLTSEIKTSSIHSSGSTPWSPLTPALCFLLGLLVTPAPVL
;
A
#
# COMPACT_ATOMS: atom_id res chain seq x y z
N MET A 1 26.42 25.71 50.18
CA MET A 1 26.92 24.46 50.80
C MET A 1 27.98 23.88 49.87
N CYS A 2 29.20 23.69 50.37
CA CYS A 2 30.33 23.13 49.62
C CYS A 2 30.11 21.64 49.29
N ILE A 3 30.76 21.20 48.21
CA ILE A 3 30.72 19.86 47.59
C ILE A 3 31.19 18.76 48.56
N ASN A 4 30.61 17.55 48.49
CA ASN A 4 31.46 16.36 48.47
C ASN A 4 30.89 15.21 47.62
N SER A 5 31.79 14.62 46.84
CA SER A 5 31.59 13.70 45.73
C SER A 5 32.25 12.37 46.05
N THR A 6 31.52 11.27 45.98
CA THR A 6 32.10 9.92 45.86
C THR A 6 31.06 8.94 45.30
N LEU A 7 31.06 8.75 43.98
CA LEU A 7 30.63 7.51 43.33
C LEU A 7 31.49 7.30 42.06
N PRO A 8 32.16 6.14 41.90
CA PRO A 8 33.04 5.86 40.77
C PRO A 8 32.23 5.31 39.58
N GLY A 9 32.41 5.89 38.39
CA GLY A 9 31.82 5.32 37.17
C GLY A 9 31.46 6.30 36.04
N VAL A 10 31.60 7.61 36.22
CA VAL A 10 31.41 8.57 35.13
C VAL A 10 32.76 8.87 34.49
N SER A 11 33.10 8.14 33.43
CA SER A 11 34.17 8.55 32.51
C SER A 11 33.92 9.99 32.07
N ARG A 12 34.98 10.81 32.20
CA ARG A 12 35.04 12.22 31.82
C ARG A 12 34.32 12.45 30.49
N LYS A 13 33.30 13.32 30.49
CA LYS A 13 32.73 13.88 29.26
C LYS A 13 33.87 14.44 28.41
N SER A 14 34.07 13.91 27.21
CA SER A 14 34.94 14.49 26.20
C SER A 14 34.21 15.65 25.51
N GLU A 15 34.13 16.81 26.16
CA GLU A 15 33.55 18.04 25.57
C GLU A 15 34.40 18.63 24.40
N GLY A 16 35.36 17.87 23.84
CA GLY A 16 36.36 18.40 22.90
C GLY A 16 36.28 17.91 21.46
N TRP A 17 35.51 16.86 21.13
CA TRP A 17 35.47 16.34 19.75
C TRP A 17 34.39 17.01 18.91
N VAL A 18 34.82 17.73 17.87
CA VAL A 18 33.93 18.46 16.94
C VAL A 18 33.00 17.56 16.11
N GLY A 19 33.25 16.25 16.10
CA GLY A 19 32.38 15.25 15.47
C GLY A 19 31.13 14.86 16.27
N LEU A 20 31.03 15.24 17.56
CA LEU A 20 29.88 14.89 18.41
C LEU A 20 28.55 15.44 17.88
N GLY A 21 28.58 16.63 17.27
CA GLY A 21 27.39 17.24 16.65
C GLY A 21 26.87 16.47 15.43
N CYS A 22 27.67 15.59 14.85
CA CYS A 22 27.28 14.76 13.70
C CYS A 22 26.62 13.44 14.11
N CYS A 23 26.70 13.04 15.38
CA CYS A 23 26.26 11.71 15.80
C CYS A 23 24.76 11.47 15.60
N GLU A 24 23.93 12.52 15.53
CA GLU A 24 22.50 12.37 15.21
C GLU A 24 22.23 11.97 13.74
N LEU A 25 23.23 12.06 12.88
CA LEU A 25 23.18 11.63 11.48
C LEU A 25 23.53 10.15 11.30
N ALA A 26 23.88 9.45 12.38
CA ALA A 26 24.15 8.01 12.37
C ALA A 26 22.86 7.20 12.14
N ILE A 27 22.81 6.43 11.07
CA ILE A 27 21.69 5.60 10.62
C ILE A 27 21.44 4.46 11.62
N THR A 28 22.49 3.81 12.10
CA THR A 28 22.38 2.71 13.07
C THR A 28 22.40 3.23 14.51
N THR A 29 21.52 2.70 15.36
CA THR A 29 21.39 3.10 16.77
C THR A 29 22.63 2.75 17.60
N GLU A 30 23.33 1.68 17.24
CA GLU A 30 24.57 1.25 17.88
C GLU A 30 25.74 2.18 17.52
N CYS A 31 25.88 2.56 16.24
CA CYS A 31 26.83 3.59 15.82
C CYS A 31 26.53 4.95 16.47
N ARG A 32 25.24 5.34 16.54
CA ARG A 32 24.81 6.59 17.19
C ARG A 32 25.23 6.64 18.66
N LYS A 33 25.04 5.53 19.39
CA LYS A 33 25.40 5.42 20.81
C LYS A 33 26.91 5.50 21.01
N GLU A 34 27.69 4.77 20.21
CA GLU A 34 29.16 4.80 20.26
C GLU A 34 29.72 6.16 19.85
N CYS A 35 29.15 6.78 18.81
CA CYS A 35 29.54 8.13 18.38
C CYS A 35 29.35 9.17 19.47
N LYS A 36 28.24 9.12 20.23
CA LYS A 36 27.99 10.03 21.36
C LYS A 36 28.98 9.85 22.51
N GLN A 37 29.69 8.73 22.56
CA GLN A 37 30.69 8.40 23.58
C GLN A 37 32.13 8.51 23.05
N ALA A 38 32.30 8.77 21.76
CA ALA A 38 33.60 8.83 21.10
C ALA A 38 34.35 10.13 21.35
N SER A 39 35.68 10.03 21.34
CA SER A 39 36.60 11.16 21.51
C SER A 39 37.34 11.52 20.22
N SER A 40 37.26 10.66 19.20
CA SER A 40 37.82 10.87 17.87
C SER A 40 37.09 10.06 16.80
N LYS A 41 37.28 10.42 15.54
CA LYS A 41 36.80 9.67 14.37
C LYS A 41 37.30 8.21 14.34
N ASN A 42 38.42 7.90 14.97
CA ASN A 42 38.98 6.54 15.02
C ASN A 42 38.30 5.64 16.06
N ASP A 43 37.57 6.21 17.02
CA ASP A 43 36.87 5.43 18.03
C ASP A 43 35.60 4.79 17.45
N ILE A 44 34.98 5.46 16.47
CA ILE A 44 33.74 5.02 15.83
C ILE A 44 33.95 4.07 14.65
N THR A 45 35.13 4.02 14.04
CA THR A 45 35.39 3.23 12.80
C THR A 45 35.26 1.73 12.99
N LYS A 46 35.29 1.23 14.23
CA LYS A 46 35.09 -0.19 14.55
C LYS A 46 33.61 -0.60 14.55
N VAL A 47 32.70 0.34 14.82
CA VAL A 47 31.25 0.08 14.96
C VAL A 47 30.45 0.73 13.83
N CYS A 48 30.79 1.97 13.47
CA CYS A 48 30.21 2.73 12.37
C CYS A 48 30.91 2.40 11.05
N LYS A 49 30.30 1.65 10.15
CA LYS A 49 30.90 1.37 8.83
C LYS A 49 30.76 2.58 7.89
N LYS A 50 31.86 2.98 7.23
CA LYS A 50 31.90 4.16 6.35
C LYS A 50 30.93 4.10 5.17
N THR A 51 30.70 2.91 4.60
CA THR A 51 29.83 2.71 3.43
C THR A 51 28.33 2.81 3.75
N THR A 52 27.94 2.53 4.99
CA THR A 52 26.56 2.63 5.46
C THR A 52 26.28 3.99 6.08
N GLU A 53 27.23 4.52 6.86
CA GLU A 53 27.09 5.77 7.63
C GLU A 53 27.62 7.00 6.86
N ASN A 54 27.32 7.10 5.55
CA ASN A 54 27.91 8.12 4.67
C ASN A 54 27.70 9.57 5.17
N SER A 55 26.48 9.91 5.60
CA SER A 55 26.12 11.25 6.10
C SER A 55 26.88 11.60 7.38
N LEU A 56 26.99 10.65 8.32
CA LEU A 56 27.78 10.79 9.55
C LEU A 56 29.25 11.05 9.23
N TYR A 57 29.86 10.23 8.37
CA TYR A 57 31.28 10.38 8.03
C TYR A 57 31.57 11.64 7.23
N SER A 58 30.64 12.08 6.37
CA SER A 58 30.72 13.35 5.65
C SER A 58 30.70 14.53 6.60
N CYS A 59 29.73 14.58 7.53
CA CYS A 59 29.63 15.61 8.55
C CYS A 59 30.87 15.64 9.47
N ILE A 60 31.35 14.49 9.96
CA ILE A 60 32.55 14.44 10.83
C ILE A 60 33.77 15.00 10.11
N THR A 61 33.98 14.59 8.85
CA THR A 61 35.12 15.06 8.05
C THR A 61 35.02 16.57 7.79
N LYS A 62 33.81 17.09 7.53
CA LYS A 62 33.53 18.53 7.36
C LYS A 62 33.82 19.31 8.63
N ASN A 63 33.37 18.83 9.79
CA ASN A 63 33.59 19.50 11.08
C ASN A 63 35.05 19.46 11.53
N GLU A 64 35.78 18.36 11.29
CA GLU A 64 37.22 18.25 11.58
C GLU A 64 38.04 19.20 10.69
N MET A 65 37.70 19.27 9.40
CA MET A 65 38.31 20.21 8.46
C MET A 65 37.97 21.66 8.82
N GLY A 66 36.73 21.96 9.18
CA GLY A 66 36.29 23.28 9.64
C GLY A 66 36.94 23.72 10.95
N SER A 67 37.10 22.82 11.91
CA SER A 67 37.85 23.09 13.14
C SER A 67 39.30 23.46 12.85
N THR A 68 39.93 22.75 11.91
CA THR A 68 41.30 23.03 11.47
C THR A 68 41.38 24.37 10.74
N CYS A 69 40.55 24.59 9.70
CA CYS A 69 40.55 25.84 8.94
C CYS A 69 40.25 27.07 9.82
N CYS A 70 39.27 26.97 10.72
CA CYS A 70 38.85 28.10 11.54
C CYS A 70 39.77 28.34 12.75
N SER A 71 40.67 27.40 13.06
CA SER A 71 41.74 27.65 14.04
C SER A 71 42.73 28.72 13.55
N TYR A 72 42.92 28.85 12.23
CA TYR A 72 43.78 29.87 11.62
C TYR A 72 43.26 31.31 11.79
N ALA A 73 42.07 31.51 12.36
CA ALA A 73 41.56 32.83 12.75
C ALA A 73 42.26 33.40 14.00
N GLY A 74 42.99 32.58 14.77
CA GLY A 74 43.70 33.02 15.97
C GLY A 74 42.78 33.60 17.03
N ARG A 75 43.05 34.84 17.47
CA ARG A 75 42.26 35.57 18.49
C ARG A 75 41.07 36.35 17.92
N HIS A 76 40.88 36.36 16.59
CA HIS A 76 39.79 37.10 15.94
C HIS A 76 38.48 36.29 16.03
N THR A 77 37.70 36.53 17.07
CA THR A 77 36.46 35.81 17.37
C THR A 77 35.43 35.91 16.24
N THR A 78 35.24 37.11 15.67
CA THR A 78 34.28 37.35 14.58
C THR A 78 34.70 36.65 13.28
N CYS A 79 36.00 36.65 12.95
CA CYS A 79 36.50 35.90 11.79
C CYS A 79 36.35 34.38 12.00
N ARG A 80 36.58 33.90 13.23
CA ARG A 80 36.36 32.50 13.60
C ARG A 80 34.89 32.12 13.49
N GLU A 81 33.96 33.00 13.87
CA GLU A 81 32.51 32.77 13.77
C GLU A 81 32.04 32.69 12.32
N TYR A 82 32.46 33.64 11.46
CA TYR A 82 32.16 33.57 10.03
C TYR A 82 32.74 32.31 9.38
N CYS A 83 33.97 31.94 9.73
CA CYS A 83 34.57 30.70 9.24
C CYS A 83 33.77 29.48 9.72
N GLN A 84 33.41 29.39 10.99
CA GLN A 84 32.66 28.25 11.53
C GLN A 84 31.27 28.13 10.88
N ALA A 85 30.65 29.24 10.46
CA ALA A 85 29.39 29.22 9.75
C ALA A 85 29.46 28.48 8.40
N ILE A 86 30.61 28.46 7.73
CA ILE A 86 30.83 27.69 6.48
C ILE A 86 30.77 26.16 6.72
N PHE A 87 31.15 25.71 7.92
CA PHE A 87 31.29 24.28 8.21
C PHE A 87 30.19 23.71 9.13
N ARG A 88 29.29 24.55 9.68
CA ARG A 88 28.30 24.17 10.72
C ARG A 88 27.06 23.41 10.22
N THR A 89 26.73 23.43 8.93
CA THR A 89 25.51 22.80 8.38
C THR A 89 25.86 21.72 7.36
N ASP A 90 25.01 20.70 7.16
CA ASP A 90 25.19 19.70 6.08
C ASP A 90 24.96 20.29 4.68
N SER A 91 24.45 21.52 4.60
CA SER A 91 24.21 22.28 3.39
C SER A 91 25.52 22.79 2.75
N THR A 92 25.49 23.04 1.44
CA THR A 92 26.54 23.80 0.74
C THR A 92 26.64 25.21 1.33
N PRO A 93 27.85 25.77 1.53
CA PRO A 93 27.99 27.13 2.08
C PRO A 93 27.37 28.16 1.12
N THR A 94 26.57 29.07 1.65
CA THR A 94 25.92 30.13 0.85
C THR A 94 26.92 31.20 0.41
N VAL A 95 26.60 31.91 -0.67
CA VAL A 95 27.42 33.04 -1.19
C VAL A 95 27.67 34.08 -0.10
N SER A 96 26.65 34.40 0.69
CA SER A 96 26.75 35.34 1.82
C SER A 96 27.74 34.90 2.89
N GLN A 97 27.86 33.59 3.14
CA GLN A 97 28.79 33.05 4.13
C GLN A 97 30.22 33.05 3.59
N ILE A 98 30.40 32.73 2.30
CA ILE A 98 31.71 32.73 1.64
C ILE A 98 32.23 34.17 1.48
N SER A 99 31.38 35.11 1.05
CA SER A 99 31.74 36.53 0.93
C SER A 99 32.01 37.16 2.29
N ALA A 100 31.21 36.88 3.33
CA ALA A 100 31.46 37.38 4.67
C ALA A 100 32.83 36.92 5.22
N VAL A 101 33.23 35.66 4.96
CA VAL A 101 34.57 35.19 5.34
C VAL A 101 35.65 35.86 4.49
N LYS A 102 35.46 35.98 3.17
CA LYS A 102 36.44 36.60 2.30
C LYS A 102 36.66 38.07 2.65
N ASP A 103 35.58 38.84 2.79
CA ASP A 103 35.64 40.28 3.02
C ASP A 103 36.15 40.61 4.43
N TYR A 104 35.76 39.83 5.45
CA TYR A 104 36.15 40.09 6.83
C TYR A 104 37.48 39.44 7.23
N CYS A 105 37.78 38.22 6.78
CA CYS A 105 38.97 37.48 7.22
C CYS A 105 40.21 37.68 6.34
N GLN A 106 40.10 38.25 5.14
CA GLN A 106 41.22 38.39 4.20
C GLN A 106 42.36 39.28 4.72
N THR A 107 42.05 40.27 5.56
CA THR A 107 43.05 41.13 6.22
C THR A 107 43.63 40.51 7.49
N HIS A 108 43.08 39.41 8.00
CA HIS A 108 43.42 38.83 9.30
C HIS A 108 44.13 37.46 9.21
N SER A 109 43.85 36.63 8.20
CA SER A 109 44.53 35.34 8.02
C SER A 109 44.48 34.82 6.58
N ALA A 110 45.60 34.96 5.85
CA ALA A 110 45.73 34.43 4.49
C ALA A 110 45.64 32.89 4.44
N GLN A 111 46.12 32.20 5.48
CA GLN A 111 46.02 30.74 5.60
C GLN A 111 44.57 30.28 5.77
N LEU A 112 43.75 30.99 6.56
CA LEU A 112 42.33 30.68 6.68
C LEU A 112 41.60 30.84 5.35
N ILE A 113 41.84 31.95 4.64
CA ILE A 113 41.24 32.20 3.33
C ILE A 113 41.65 31.13 2.32
N HIS A 114 42.92 30.73 2.31
CA HIS A 114 43.37 29.66 1.43
C HIS A 114 42.71 28.31 1.77
N CYS A 115 42.56 27.98 3.05
CA CYS A 115 41.91 26.76 3.55
C CYS A 115 40.42 26.72 3.13
N VAL A 116 39.69 27.81 3.36
CA VAL A 116 38.27 27.94 2.98
C VAL A 116 38.11 27.88 1.45
N ASN A 117 38.98 28.55 0.69
CA ASN A 117 38.94 28.51 -0.78
C ASN A 117 39.25 27.12 -1.35
N ASN A 118 40.14 26.35 -0.74
CA ASN A 118 40.41 24.97 -1.17
C ASN A 118 39.24 24.04 -0.82
N PHE A 119 38.56 24.27 0.31
CA PHE A 119 37.34 23.55 0.67
C PHE A 119 36.18 23.84 -0.28
N THR A 120 35.90 25.12 -0.58
CA THR A 120 34.84 25.50 -1.52
C THR A 120 35.11 25.08 -2.96
N LYS A 121 36.39 24.91 -3.35
CA LYS A 121 36.79 24.35 -4.66
C LYS A 121 36.72 22.83 -4.77
N SER A 122 36.80 22.09 -3.65
CA SER A 122 36.83 20.63 -3.62
C SER A 122 35.47 19.98 -3.34
N TYR A 123 34.46 20.79 -2.99
CA TYR A 123 33.06 20.37 -3.02
C TYR A 123 32.60 20.31 -4.48
N PRO A 124 32.03 19.18 -4.97
CA PRO A 124 31.61 19.07 -6.36
C PRO A 124 30.39 19.97 -6.58
N ILE A 125 30.64 21.17 -7.08
CA ILE A 125 29.66 21.95 -7.83
C ILE A 125 29.89 21.53 -9.29
N HIS A 126 28.91 20.89 -9.91
CA HIS A 126 28.89 20.71 -11.36
C HIS A 126 29.26 22.04 -12.01
N SER A 127 30.23 22.07 -12.93
CA SER A 127 30.61 23.33 -13.57
C SER A 127 29.36 23.93 -14.21
N PRO A 128 28.99 25.19 -13.89
CA PRO A 128 27.84 25.86 -14.52
C PRO A 128 27.88 25.80 -16.06
N VAL A 129 29.09 25.70 -16.60
CA VAL A 129 29.39 25.57 -18.03
C VAL A 129 28.89 24.23 -18.60
N ASP A 130 28.87 23.16 -17.81
CA ASP A 130 28.42 21.82 -18.24
C ASP A 130 26.92 21.78 -18.49
N SER A 131 26.17 22.73 -17.92
CA SER A 131 24.71 22.88 -18.10
C SER A 131 24.33 23.91 -19.17
N LEU A 132 25.29 24.40 -19.96
CA LEU A 132 25.04 25.38 -21.03
C LEU A 132 24.04 24.89 -22.08
N TYR A 133 23.92 23.58 -22.27
CA TYR A 133 22.95 22.98 -23.17
C TYR A 133 21.50 23.16 -22.67
N CYS A 134 21.29 23.33 -21.37
CA CYS A 134 19.96 23.61 -20.81
C CYS A 134 19.47 25.02 -21.20
N CYS A 135 20.37 25.97 -21.44
CA CYS A 135 19.98 27.30 -21.93
C CYS A 135 19.35 27.26 -23.32
N ASP A 136 19.58 26.21 -24.13
CA ASP A 136 18.91 26.05 -25.42
C ASP A 136 17.43 25.71 -25.31
N ARG A 137 16.99 25.31 -24.11
CA ARG A 137 15.59 25.05 -23.77
C ARG A 137 14.91 26.25 -23.10
N ALA A 138 15.60 27.39 -23.01
CA ALA A 138 15.06 28.64 -22.50
C ALA A 138 14.21 29.36 -23.56
N ALA A 139 13.31 30.25 -23.12
CA ALA A 139 12.61 31.15 -24.03
C ALA A 139 13.61 32.04 -24.82
N THR A 140 13.23 32.49 -26.02
CA THR A 140 14.11 33.24 -26.94
C THR A 140 14.71 34.50 -26.32
N HIS A 141 14.00 35.18 -25.42
CA HIS A 141 14.52 36.34 -24.68
C HIS A 141 15.51 35.98 -23.57
N CYS A 142 15.45 34.76 -23.04
CA CYS A 142 16.26 34.26 -21.91
C CYS A 142 17.51 33.47 -22.35
N GLN A 143 17.52 32.92 -23.56
CA GLN A 143 18.59 32.00 -24.05
C GLN A 143 20.00 32.64 -24.01
N MET A 144 20.16 33.88 -24.47
CA MET A 144 21.45 34.57 -24.43
C MET A 144 21.86 34.99 -23.01
N ALA A 145 20.90 35.46 -22.21
CA ALA A 145 21.13 35.81 -20.82
C ALA A 145 21.57 34.59 -20.00
N CYS A 146 20.90 33.45 -20.18
CA CYS A 146 21.22 32.19 -19.52
C CYS A 146 22.65 31.74 -19.82
N ARG A 147 23.05 31.73 -21.09
CA ARG A 147 24.42 31.36 -21.49
C ARG A 147 25.46 32.30 -20.91
N GLN A 148 25.16 33.59 -20.84
CA GLN A 148 26.05 34.58 -20.24
C GLN A 148 26.19 34.37 -18.73
N ILE A 149 25.08 34.15 -18.03
CA ILE A 149 25.04 33.94 -16.57
C ILE A 149 25.80 32.66 -16.19
N LEU A 150 25.56 31.54 -16.88
CA LEU A 150 26.29 30.28 -16.63
C LEU A 150 27.79 30.34 -16.94
N ARG A 151 28.24 31.30 -17.77
CA ARG A 151 29.68 31.50 -18.06
C ARG A 151 30.37 32.46 -17.10
N THR A 152 29.61 33.29 -16.40
CA THR A 152 30.14 34.42 -15.62
C THR A 152 29.94 34.26 -14.11
N MET A 153 28.86 33.60 -13.69
CA MET A 153 28.54 33.36 -12.30
C MET A 153 29.01 31.96 -11.90
N SER A 154 29.50 31.83 -10.67
CA SER A 154 30.18 30.62 -10.19
C SER A 154 29.44 29.87 -9.10
N THR A 155 28.32 30.44 -8.61
CA THR A 155 27.56 29.89 -7.50
C THR A 155 26.10 29.68 -7.92
N GLU A 156 25.51 28.56 -7.48
CA GLU A 156 24.13 28.17 -7.83
C GLU A 156 23.12 29.28 -7.50
N HIS A 157 23.32 29.99 -6.39
CA HIS A 157 22.43 31.08 -6.00
C HIS A 157 22.54 32.33 -6.89
N GLU A 158 23.75 32.76 -7.30
CA GLU A 158 23.94 33.89 -8.24
C GLU A 158 23.42 33.55 -9.63
N ILE A 159 23.60 32.29 -10.05
CA ILE A 159 23.05 31.78 -11.30
C ILE A 159 21.53 31.82 -11.25
N MET A 160 20.92 31.31 -10.17
CA MET A 160 19.46 31.29 -9.99
C MET A 160 18.87 32.70 -9.92
N GLU A 161 19.43 33.61 -9.11
CA GLU A 161 18.95 35.00 -9.05
C GLU A 161 19.16 35.74 -10.37
N GLY A 162 20.31 35.57 -11.02
CA GLY A 162 20.59 36.17 -12.32
C GLY A 162 19.60 35.69 -13.39
N LEU A 163 19.32 34.39 -13.43
CA LEU A 163 18.35 33.80 -14.35
C LEU A 163 16.93 34.28 -14.06
N ILE A 164 16.50 34.29 -12.79
CA ILE A 164 15.17 34.79 -12.40
C ILE A 164 15.00 36.26 -12.81
N LYS A 165 16.04 37.06 -12.61
CA LYS A 165 16.03 38.49 -12.91
C LYS A 165 15.97 38.78 -14.41
N GLU A 166 16.84 38.14 -15.20
CA GLU A 166 16.95 38.42 -16.64
C GLU A 166 15.89 37.68 -17.48
N CYS A 167 15.41 36.53 -17.01
CA CYS A 167 14.40 35.74 -17.72
C CYS A 167 12.95 36.05 -17.28
N GLY A 168 12.77 36.69 -16.13
CA GLY A 168 11.48 37.19 -15.64
C GLY A 168 10.52 36.11 -15.10
N SER A 169 10.98 34.87 -14.90
CA SER A 169 10.20 33.76 -14.35
C SER A 169 10.87 33.11 -13.15
N GLN A 170 10.07 32.73 -12.13
CA GLN A 170 10.53 31.87 -11.04
C GLN A 170 10.72 30.43 -11.54
N PRO A 171 11.69 29.67 -10.99
CA PRO A 171 11.97 28.30 -11.41
C PRO A 171 10.77 27.40 -11.14
N LEU A 172 10.01 27.07 -12.18
CA LEU A 172 8.90 26.14 -12.13
C LEU A 172 9.39 24.77 -12.63
N PRO A 173 9.10 23.65 -11.92
CA PRO A 173 9.44 22.29 -12.37
C PRO A 173 8.80 21.85 -13.69
N GLN A 174 7.93 22.70 -14.26
CA GLN A 174 7.20 22.50 -15.51
C GLN A 174 7.91 23.18 -16.70
N GLU A 175 8.86 24.09 -16.45
CA GLU A 175 9.53 24.86 -17.50
C GLU A 175 10.74 24.08 -18.07
N PRO A 176 10.89 23.95 -19.41
CA PRO A 176 11.86 23.05 -20.06
C PRO A 176 13.33 23.30 -19.69
N MET A 177 13.70 24.57 -19.51
CA MET A 177 15.04 24.97 -19.04
C MET A 177 15.30 24.49 -17.61
N TRP A 178 14.34 24.71 -16.71
CA TRP A 178 14.46 24.37 -15.30
C TRP A 178 14.40 22.86 -15.06
N GLN A 179 13.57 22.14 -15.81
CA GLN A 179 13.57 20.68 -15.82
C GLN A 179 14.93 20.12 -16.21
N CYS A 180 15.56 20.68 -17.24
CA CYS A 180 16.89 20.27 -17.68
C CYS A 180 17.95 20.40 -16.57
N PHE A 181 17.94 21.51 -15.81
CA PHE A 181 18.84 21.68 -14.67
C PHE A 181 18.57 20.64 -13.57
N LEU A 182 17.30 20.36 -13.26
CA LEU A 182 16.89 19.43 -12.20
C LEU A 182 17.21 17.96 -12.52
N SER A 183 17.21 17.58 -13.81
CA SER A 183 17.55 16.22 -14.26
C SER A 183 19.05 15.89 -14.16
N SER A 184 19.93 16.88 -13.95
CA SER A 184 21.38 16.71 -14.08
C SER A 184 22.09 16.12 -12.85
N VAL A 185 21.37 15.82 -11.76
CA VAL A 185 21.95 15.38 -10.46
C VAL A 185 22.46 13.92 -10.47
N GLN A 186 22.37 13.18 -11.58
CA GLN A 186 22.91 11.82 -11.68
C GLN A 186 23.68 11.59 -12.99
N THR A 187 24.95 11.98 -13.00
CA THR A 187 25.95 11.37 -13.89
C THR A 187 27.18 10.98 -13.07
N PRO A 188 27.42 9.68 -12.81
CA PRO A 188 28.76 9.20 -12.55
C PRO A 188 29.58 9.40 -13.81
N SER A 189 30.83 9.83 -13.62
CA SER A 189 31.89 9.92 -14.61
C SER A 189 31.89 8.73 -15.58
N ILE A 190 31.91 9.05 -16.87
CA ILE A 190 32.14 8.11 -17.96
C ILE A 190 33.50 7.43 -17.71
N THR A 191 33.47 6.17 -17.32
CA THR A 191 34.50 5.20 -17.67
C THR A 191 33.90 4.31 -18.73
N GLU A 192 34.51 4.33 -19.91
CA GLU A 192 34.25 3.39 -21.00
C GLU A 192 34.56 1.97 -20.50
N GLU A 193 33.54 1.24 -20.03
CA GLU A 193 33.53 -0.23 -20.03
C GLU A 193 32.09 -0.72 -19.80
N ASP A 194 31.60 -1.45 -20.81
CA ASP A 194 30.40 -2.28 -20.91
C ASP A 194 28.99 -1.65 -21.01
N ASN A 195 28.27 -2.13 -22.03
CA ASN A 195 26.83 -2.01 -22.24
C ASN A 195 26.05 -2.29 -20.94
N LEU A 196 25.67 -1.26 -20.20
CA LEU A 196 24.72 -1.37 -19.09
C LEU A 196 23.31 -1.60 -19.66
N PRO A 197 22.57 -2.61 -19.19
CA PRO A 197 21.17 -2.78 -19.57
C PRO A 197 20.35 -1.56 -19.16
N ALA A 198 19.37 -1.20 -19.98
CA ALA A 198 18.46 -0.10 -19.70
C ALA A 198 17.78 -0.31 -18.33
N LYS A 199 17.80 0.72 -17.47
CA LYS A 199 17.15 0.66 -16.14
C LYS A 199 15.65 0.57 -16.32
N MET A 200 15.06 -0.51 -15.81
CA MET A 200 13.66 -0.87 -16.05
C MET A 200 12.79 -0.63 -14.81
N ASP A 201 11.56 -0.16 -15.01
CA ASP A 201 10.50 -0.04 -14.00
C ASP A 201 9.42 -1.10 -14.29
N CYS A 202 9.61 -2.30 -13.74
CA CYS A 202 8.75 -3.44 -14.04
C CYS A 202 7.32 -3.27 -13.51
N ALA A 203 7.13 -2.44 -12.48
CA ALA A 203 5.80 -2.13 -11.97
C ALA A 203 5.00 -1.26 -12.95
N LYS A 204 5.64 -0.24 -13.55
CA LYS A 204 5.00 0.54 -14.63
C LYS A 204 4.79 -0.27 -15.90
N LEU A 205 5.71 -1.17 -16.24
CA LEU A 205 5.53 -2.07 -17.38
C LEU A 205 4.27 -2.95 -17.28
N HIS A 206 3.93 -3.43 -16.08
CA HIS A 206 2.67 -4.16 -15.86
C HIS A 206 1.45 -3.30 -16.27
N CYS A 207 1.50 -1.99 -16.00
CA CYS A 207 0.43 -1.07 -16.36
C CYS A 207 0.31 -0.80 -17.86
N CYS A 208 1.39 -0.86 -18.63
CA CYS A 208 1.34 -0.52 -20.06
C CYS A 208 0.36 -1.39 -20.87
N SER A 209 0.13 -2.64 -20.45
CA SER A 209 -0.88 -3.52 -21.07
C SER A 209 -2.32 -2.99 -20.98
N LYS A 210 -2.59 -2.06 -20.04
CA LYS A 210 -3.89 -1.41 -19.78
C LYS A 210 -4.16 -0.22 -20.69
N ALA A 211 -3.17 0.20 -21.48
CA ALA A 211 -3.36 1.28 -22.44
C ALA A 211 -4.45 0.92 -23.46
N ASN A 212 -5.41 1.80 -23.67
CA ASN A 212 -6.50 1.56 -24.62
C ASN A 212 -6.07 1.84 -26.07
N THR A 213 -5.14 2.78 -26.28
CA THR A 213 -4.52 3.07 -27.58
C THR A 213 -3.14 2.44 -27.70
N SER A 214 -2.74 2.07 -28.92
CA SER A 214 -1.39 1.57 -29.20
C SER A 214 -0.33 2.64 -28.98
N LEU A 215 -0.63 3.91 -29.27
CA LEU A 215 0.28 5.04 -29.05
C LEU A 215 0.69 5.14 -27.59
N CYS A 216 -0.28 5.20 -26.66
CA CYS A 216 0.03 5.31 -25.23
C CYS A 216 0.63 4.02 -24.67
N ARG A 217 0.31 2.86 -25.25
CA ARG A 217 0.96 1.59 -24.93
C ARG A 217 2.45 1.63 -25.24
N ASP A 218 2.80 2.02 -26.47
CA ASP A 218 4.18 2.03 -26.95
C ASP A 218 5.02 3.06 -26.20
N MET A 219 4.47 4.26 -25.98
CA MET A 219 5.12 5.29 -25.17
C MET A 219 5.31 4.83 -23.71
N CYS A 220 4.31 4.17 -23.11
CA CYS A 220 4.44 3.61 -21.76
C CYS A 220 5.55 2.54 -21.68
N LEU A 221 5.65 1.66 -22.68
CA LEU A 221 6.70 0.64 -22.75
C LEU A 221 8.08 1.28 -22.86
N GLU A 222 8.20 2.36 -23.65
CA GLU A 222 9.45 3.11 -23.83
C GLU A 222 9.90 3.79 -22.53
N ILE A 223 9.04 4.59 -21.88
CA ILE A 223 9.38 5.31 -20.64
C ILE A 223 9.68 4.38 -19.46
N SER A 224 9.09 3.19 -19.46
CA SER A 224 9.29 2.20 -18.39
C SER A 224 10.53 1.34 -18.60
N SER A 225 11.01 1.22 -19.84
CA SER A 225 12.20 0.42 -20.19
C SER A 225 13.47 1.26 -20.29
N ASN A 226 13.36 2.52 -20.73
CA ASN A 226 14.47 3.43 -21.00
C ASN A 226 14.37 4.67 -20.10
N TRP A 227 14.78 4.54 -18.84
CA TRP A 227 14.77 5.66 -17.91
C TRP A 227 15.79 6.75 -18.32
N GLY A 228 15.33 7.90 -18.83
CA GLY A 228 16.16 9.09 -19.05
C GLY A 228 15.99 9.87 -20.37
N SER A 229 15.06 9.53 -21.26
CA SER A 229 14.75 10.32 -22.48
C SER A 229 13.71 11.42 -22.22
N GLN A 230 13.62 12.42 -23.12
CA GLN A 230 12.63 13.52 -23.09
C GLN A 230 11.16 13.06 -23.24
N THR A 231 10.90 11.76 -23.36
CA THR A 231 9.59 11.16 -23.67
C THR A 231 8.56 11.25 -22.55
N TRP A 232 8.97 11.50 -21.29
CA TRP A 232 8.02 11.66 -20.17
C TRP A 232 7.06 12.83 -20.36
N GLN A 233 7.53 13.96 -20.91
CA GLN A 233 6.69 15.14 -21.14
C GLN A 233 5.67 14.91 -22.23
N ASP A 234 6.09 14.23 -23.31
CA ASP A 234 5.20 13.85 -24.40
C ASP A 234 4.14 12.84 -23.92
N PHE A 235 4.52 11.90 -23.04
CA PHE A 235 3.59 10.94 -22.45
C PHE A 235 2.55 11.64 -21.56
N ASP A 236 2.98 12.51 -20.64
CA ASP A 236 2.05 13.23 -19.77
C ASP A 236 1.09 14.08 -20.61
N GLN A 237 1.58 14.75 -21.66
CA GLN A 237 0.75 15.57 -22.54
C GLN A 237 -0.27 14.75 -23.36
N LEU A 238 0.12 13.60 -23.92
CA LEU A 238 -0.70 12.84 -24.86
C LEU A 238 -1.57 11.76 -24.20
N CYS A 239 -1.13 11.22 -23.06
CA CYS A 239 -1.74 10.04 -22.44
C CYS A 239 -2.31 10.32 -21.04
N GLU A 240 -1.61 11.07 -20.18
CA GLU A 240 -2.06 11.28 -18.78
C GLU A 240 -3.39 12.02 -18.67
N TYR A 241 -3.63 12.98 -19.55
CA TYR A 241 -4.88 13.76 -19.60
C TYR A 241 -5.89 13.24 -20.62
N ASN A 242 -5.64 12.10 -21.26
CA ASN A 242 -6.58 11.52 -22.20
C ASN A 242 -7.60 10.65 -21.46
N PRO A 243 -8.90 11.01 -21.47
CA PRO A 243 -9.92 10.26 -20.73
C PRO A 243 -10.09 8.81 -21.23
N VAL A 244 -9.68 8.53 -22.46
CA VAL A 244 -9.70 7.18 -23.05
C VAL A 244 -8.68 6.24 -22.37
N GLU A 245 -7.64 6.79 -21.74
CA GLU A 245 -6.54 6.04 -21.10
C GLU A 245 -6.72 5.87 -19.59
N THR A 246 -7.93 6.08 -19.06
CA THR A 246 -8.22 6.08 -17.61
C THR A 246 -7.68 4.84 -16.88
N GLU A 247 -7.78 3.64 -17.46
CA GLU A 247 -7.26 2.41 -16.84
C GLU A 247 -5.73 2.41 -16.71
N LEU A 248 -5.01 2.82 -17.75
CA LEU A 248 -3.55 2.97 -17.73
C LEU A 248 -3.12 3.98 -16.67
N ILE A 249 -3.77 5.15 -16.66
CA ILE A 249 -3.40 6.26 -15.77
C ILE A 249 -3.69 5.91 -14.30
N ASN A 250 -4.84 5.29 -14.01
CA ASN A 250 -5.14 4.82 -12.66
C ASN A 250 -4.13 3.75 -12.19
N CYS A 251 -3.71 2.84 -13.07
CA CYS A 251 -2.68 1.85 -12.76
C CYS A 251 -1.32 2.51 -12.46
N LEU A 252 -0.89 3.45 -13.30
CA LEU A 252 0.37 4.18 -13.09
C LEU A 252 0.33 5.02 -11.80
N ALA A 253 -0.81 5.64 -11.49
CA ALA A 253 -1.03 6.36 -10.24
C ALA A 253 -0.92 5.41 -9.03
N ASP A 254 -1.47 4.20 -9.12
CA ASP A 254 -1.36 3.18 -8.05
C ASP A 254 0.06 2.71 -7.80
N VAL A 255 0.87 2.56 -8.87
CA VAL A 255 2.28 2.20 -8.76
C VAL A 255 3.10 3.34 -8.13
N ARG A 256 2.79 4.60 -8.49
CA ARG A 256 3.47 5.79 -7.96
C ARG A 256 3.11 6.04 -6.49
N GLU A 257 1.82 6.09 -6.18
CA GLU A 257 1.26 6.45 -4.87
C GLU A 257 -0.02 5.64 -4.61
N PRO A 258 0.06 4.48 -3.92
CA PRO A 258 -1.09 3.61 -3.73
C PRO A 258 -2.15 4.24 -2.82
N CYS A 259 -3.42 4.02 -3.14
CA CYS A 259 -4.53 4.40 -2.27
C CYS A 259 -4.53 3.62 -0.94
N GLN A 260 -4.47 4.36 0.17
CA GLN A 260 -4.48 3.82 1.53
C GLN A 260 -5.66 4.39 2.32
N LEU A 261 -6.19 3.61 3.27
CA LEU A 261 -7.26 4.08 4.12
C LEU A 261 -6.74 5.07 5.18
N GLY A 262 -7.59 6.04 5.50
CA GLY A 262 -7.38 6.98 6.59
C GLY A 262 -6.51 8.17 6.21
N CYS A 263 -6.77 9.30 6.88
CA CYS A 263 -5.91 10.46 6.83
C CYS A 263 -6.00 11.25 8.14
N LYS A 264 -4.84 11.72 8.62
CA LYS A 264 -4.70 12.44 9.90
C LYS A 264 -3.52 13.40 9.85
N ASP A 265 -3.43 14.25 10.88
CA ASP A 265 -2.30 15.15 11.15
C ASP A 265 -2.05 16.24 10.09
N LEU A 266 -3.05 16.54 9.23
CA LEU A 266 -3.00 17.69 8.31
C LEU A 266 -3.36 18.99 9.03
N THR A 267 -2.67 20.07 8.72
CA THR A 267 -2.82 21.39 9.36
C THR A 267 -3.55 22.40 8.48
N TYR A 268 -3.40 22.30 7.16
CA TYR A 268 -4.08 23.18 6.21
C TYR A 268 -5.36 22.53 5.67
N CYS A 269 -5.27 21.30 5.17
CA CYS A 269 -6.36 20.49 4.63
C CYS A 269 -7.12 19.71 5.71
N THR A 270 -7.45 20.39 6.82
CA THR A 270 -8.03 19.79 8.03
C THR A 270 -9.33 19.00 7.81
N ASN A 271 -10.14 19.35 6.80
CA ASN A 271 -11.39 18.65 6.50
C ASN A 271 -11.18 17.21 5.98
N PHE A 272 -9.95 16.86 5.60
CA PHE A 272 -9.56 15.51 5.19
C PHE A 272 -9.13 14.62 6.37
N ASN A 273 -8.86 15.21 7.53
CA ASN A 273 -8.51 14.46 8.74
C ASN A 273 -9.72 13.67 9.27
N ASN A 274 -9.43 12.63 10.04
CA ASN A 274 -10.40 11.83 10.81
C ASN A 274 -11.46 11.15 9.91
N ARG A 275 -11.00 10.65 8.76
CA ARG A 275 -11.80 9.88 7.79
C ARG A 275 -11.22 8.48 7.60
N PRO A 276 -11.36 7.57 8.59
CA PRO A 276 -10.69 6.27 8.59
C PRO A 276 -11.22 5.27 7.55
N THR A 277 -12.43 5.48 7.03
CA THR A 277 -13.07 4.61 6.02
C THR A 277 -12.91 5.13 4.58
N GLU A 278 -12.29 6.30 4.40
CA GLU A 278 -12.02 6.88 3.08
C GLU A 278 -10.58 6.60 2.63
N LEU A 279 -10.33 6.58 1.32
CA LEU A 279 -9.01 6.31 0.75
C LEU A 279 -8.33 7.58 0.24
N PHE A 280 -7.03 7.68 0.48
CA PHE A 280 -6.18 8.78 0.06
C PHE A 280 -4.85 8.26 -0.47
N ARG A 281 -4.27 8.92 -1.49
CA ARG A 281 -2.95 8.56 -2.02
C ARG A 281 -1.80 9.29 -1.33
N SER A 282 -2.03 10.53 -0.88
CA SER A 282 -0.96 11.40 -0.41
C SER A 282 -1.34 12.17 0.86
N CYS A 283 -1.62 11.42 1.93
CA CYS A 283 -1.89 12.01 3.25
C CYS A 283 -0.57 12.27 4.01
N ASN A 284 0.09 13.37 3.69
CA ASN A 284 1.34 13.78 4.35
C ASN A 284 1.49 15.31 4.40
N ILE A 285 2.46 15.78 5.19
CA ILE A 285 2.73 17.21 5.42
C ILE A 285 3.15 17.94 4.14
N GLN A 286 3.81 17.25 3.20
CA GLN A 286 4.30 17.85 1.95
C GLN A 286 3.11 18.20 1.04
N SER A 287 2.15 17.29 0.91
CA SER A 287 0.91 17.51 0.15
C SER A 287 0.03 18.57 0.81
N ASP A 288 -0.03 18.61 2.14
CA ASP A 288 -0.70 19.68 2.90
C ASP A 288 -0.13 21.06 2.58
N GLN A 289 1.21 21.17 2.55
CA GLN A 289 1.91 22.40 2.19
C GLN A 289 1.78 22.73 0.69
N GLY A 290 1.75 21.71 -0.17
CA GLY A 290 1.49 21.84 -1.60
C GLY A 290 0.17 22.53 -1.87
N ALA A 291 -0.90 22.13 -1.18
CA ALA A 291 -2.22 22.73 -1.34
C ALA A 291 -2.24 24.21 -0.94
N MET A 292 -1.49 24.57 0.11
CA MET A 292 -1.34 25.96 0.53
C MET A 292 -0.61 26.80 -0.54
N ASN A 293 0.36 26.21 -1.23
CA ASN A 293 1.14 26.87 -2.27
C ASN A 293 0.32 27.05 -3.55
N ASP A 294 -0.51 26.06 -3.92
CA ASP A 294 -1.43 26.16 -5.06
C ASP A 294 -2.40 27.33 -4.90
N ILE A 295 -3.01 27.49 -3.72
CA ILE A 295 -3.90 28.62 -3.42
C ILE A 295 -3.19 29.97 -3.55
N LYS A 296 -1.93 30.07 -3.12
CA LYS A 296 -1.12 31.28 -3.31
C LYS A 296 -0.90 31.56 -4.80
N LEU A 297 -0.56 30.54 -5.59
CA LEU A 297 -0.31 30.67 -7.02
C LEU A 297 -1.57 31.09 -7.78
N TRP A 298 -2.70 30.43 -7.52
CA TRP A 298 -3.97 30.70 -8.19
C TRP A 298 -4.56 32.08 -7.86
N SER A 299 -4.13 32.69 -6.74
CA SER A 299 -4.49 34.07 -6.41
C SER A 299 -3.98 35.11 -7.42
N ASN A 300 -3.08 34.73 -8.33
CA ASN A 300 -2.66 35.54 -9.48
C ASN A 300 -3.72 35.57 -10.62
N GLY A 301 -4.86 34.89 -10.44
CA GLY A 301 -6.01 34.95 -11.36
C GLY A 301 -5.86 34.09 -12.62
N THR A 302 -4.94 33.12 -12.63
CA THR A 302 -4.80 32.13 -13.70
C THR A 302 -4.23 30.83 -13.13
N ILE A 303 -4.90 29.70 -13.38
CA ILE A 303 -4.43 28.36 -13.05
C ILE A 303 -3.66 27.84 -14.26
N LYS A 304 -2.37 27.53 -14.08
CA LYS A 304 -1.51 27.00 -15.15
C LYS A 304 -1.52 25.47 -15.10
N MET A 305 -1.94 24.84 -16.18
CA MET A 305 -1.86 23.39 -16.40
C MET A 305 -0.90 23.13 -17.57
N PRO A 306 -0.33 21.91 -17.73
CA PRO A 306 0.67 21.63 -18.76
C PRO A 306 0.23 21.96 -20.20
N PHE A 307 -1.06 21.82 -20.50
CA PHE A 307 -1.63 22.01 -21.85
C PHE A 307 -2.72 23.10 -21.92
N MET A 308 -3.03 23.76 -20.79
CA MET A 308 -4.03 24.83 -20.78
C MET A 308 -3.83 25.82 -19.63
N ASN A 309 -4.28 27.05 -19.84
CA ASN A 309 -4.39 28.04 -18.77
C ASN A 309 -5.87 28.32 -18.52
N ILE A 310 -6.29 28.34 -17.25
CA ILE A 310 -7.67 28.59 -16.85
C ILE A 310 -7.71 29.93 -16.11
N PRO A 311 -8.18 31.01 -16.75
CA PRO A 311 -8.39 32.29 -16.10
C PRO A 311 -9.48 32.20 -15.03
N VAL A 312 -9.22 32.69 -13.84
CA VAL A 312 -10.18 32.68 -12.73
C VAL A 312 -10.29 34.06 -12.11
N LEU A 313 -11.47 34.36 -11.57
CA LEU A 313 -11.70 35.52 -10.72
C LEU A 313 -10.90 35.39 -9.41
N ASP A 314 -10.84 36.44 -8.59
CA ASP A 314 -10.12 36.40 -7.31
C ASP A 314 -10.70 35.33 -6.38
N ILE A 315 -10.02 34.17 -6.32
CA ILE A 315 -10.43 32.96 -5.59
C ILE A 315 -10.56 33.19 -4.08
N ARG A 316 -9.96 34.27 -3.55
CA ARG A 316 -10.11 34.64 -2.13
C ARG A 316 -11.47 35.25 -1.83
N LYS A 317 -12.17 35.74 -2.84
CA LYS A 317 -13.51 36.34 -2.75
C LYS A 317 -14.57 35.43 -3.33
N CYS A 318 -14.28 34.80 -4.46
CA CYS A 318 -15.20 33.90 -5.15
C CYS A 318 -14.98 32.46 -4.69
N GLN A 319 -15.91 31.92 -3.88
CA GLN A 319 -15.91 30.53 -3.39
C GLN A 319 -14.59 30.06 -2.71
N PRO A 320 -14.08 30.78 -1.69
CA PRO A 320 -12.76 30.48 -1.10
C PRO A 320 -12.67 29.08 -0.46
N HIS A 321 -13.74 28.61 0.16
CA HIS A 321 -13.78 27.26 0.74
C HIS A 321 -13.75 26.17 -0.34
N MET A 322 -14.38 26.44 -1.48
CA MET A 322 -14.43 25.49 -2.59
C MET A 322 -13.05 25.36 -3.25
N TRP A 323 -12.39 26.48 -3.55
CA TRP A 323 -11.02 26.47 -4.07
C TRP A 323 -10.03 25.80 -3.12
N LYS A 324 -10.16 26.03 -1.80
CA LYS A 324 -9.37 25.31 -0.79
C LYS A 324 -9.59 23.80 -0.89
N ALA A 325 -10.84 23.34 -1.02
CA ALA A 325 -11.15 21.93 -1.17
C ALA A 325 -10.57 21.35 -2.47
N VAL A 326 -10.61 22.09 -3.59
CA VAL A 326 -9.97 21.70 -4.86
C VAL A 326 -8.46 21.55 -4.68
N ALA A 327 -7.76 22.54 -4.12
CA ALA A 327 -6.33 22.47 -3.89
C ALA A 327 -5.94 21.28 -3.00
N CYS A 328 -6.70 21.05 -1.93
CA CYS A 328 -6.50 19.90 -1.06
C CYS A 328 -6.80 18.57 -1.77
N ALA A 329 -7.85 18.48 -2.58
CA ALA A 329 -8.17 17.26 -3.32
C ALA A 329 -7.09 16.94 -4.36
N LEU A 330 -6.52 17.93 -5.05
CA LEU A 330 -5.45 17.71 -6.02
C LEU A 330 -4.13 17.22 -5.38
N GLN A 331 -3.85 17.66 -4.14
CA GLN A 331 -2.60 17.35 -3.45
C GLN A 331 -2.71 16.10 -2.57
N ILE A 332 -3.76 16.00 -1.76
CA ILE A 332 -4.03 14.84 -0.88
C ILE A 332 -4.51 13.64 -1.69
N LYS A 333 -5.16 13.89 -2.84
CA LYS A 333 -5.63 12.87 -3.80
C LYS A 333 -6.52 11.82 -3.13
N PRO A 334 -7.72 12.19 -2.64
CA PRO A 334 -8.73 11.21 -2.27
C PRO A 334 -8.99 10.29 -3.46
N CYS A 335 -9.28 9.02 -3.19
CA CYS A 335 -9.54 8.07 -4.27
C CYS A 335 -10.76 7.21 -4.00
N HIS A 336 -11.42 6.86 -5.09
CA HIS A 336 -12.59 6.00 -5.03
C HIS A 336 -12.16 4.54 -4.84
N SER A 337 -12.88 3.79 -4.00
CA SER A 337 -12.54 2.38 -3.71
C SER A 337 -12.69 1.49 -4.94
N ARG A 338 -13.66 1.80 -5.82
CA ARG A 338 -13.91 1.06 -7.07
C ARG A 338 -13.05 1.54 -8.23
N SER A 339 -13.25 2.78 -8.70
CA SER A 339 -12.58 3.31 -9.90
C SER A 339 -11.09 3.59 -9.71
N ARG A 340 -10.61 3.67 -8.46
CA ARG A 340 -9.23 4.08 -8.07
C ARG A 340 -8.87 5.52 -8.47
N GLY A 341 -9.70 6.19 -9.26
CA GLY A 341 -9.46 7.57 -9.70
C GLY A 341 -9.51 8.56 -8.55
N SER A 342 -8.79 9.68 -8.74
CA SER A 342 -8.76 10.83 -7.83
C SER A 342 -9.32 12.10 -8.47
N VAL A 343 -10.09 11.94 -9.55
CA VAL A 343 -10.66 13.04 -10.33
C VAL A 343 -11.93 13.55 -9.65
N ILE A 344 -12.05 14.87 -9.52
CA ILE A 344 -13.25 15.52 -8.97
C ILE A 344 -14.44 15.33 -9.93
N CYS A 345 -15.67 15.40 -9.41
CA CYS A 345 -16.85 15.24 -10.26
C CYS A 345 -17.01 16.41 -11.26
N LYS A 346 -17.50 16.08 -12.46
CA LYS A 346 -17.73 17.07 -13.54
C LYS A 346 -18.63 18.21 -13.09
N SER A 347 -19.73 17.89 -12.41
CA SER A 347 -20.71 18.85 -11.88
C SER A 347 -20.03 19.88 -10.98
N ASP A 348 -19.23 19.42 -10.01
CA ASP A 348 -18.45 20.29 -9.13
C ASP A 348 -17.50 21.20 -9.93
N CYS A 349 -16.78 20.66 -10.91
CA CYS A 349 -15.89 21.45 -11.77
C CYS A 349 -16.65 22.55 -12.54
N VAL A 350 -17.77 22.18 -13.18
CA VAL A 350 -18.60 23.10 -13.97
C VAL A 350 -19.18 24.19 -13.08
N ASP A 351 -19.68 23.84 -11.90
CA ASP A 351 -20.25 24.79 -10.94
C ASP A 351 -19.21 25.82 -10.49
N ILE A 352 -17.99 25.38 -10.19
CA ILE A 352 -16.89 26.26 -9.78
C ILE A 352 -16.51 27.21 -10.91
N LEU A 353 -16.30 26.71 -12.12
CA LEU A 353 -15.89 27.54 -13.26
C LEU A 353 -17.00 28.45 -13.77
N THR A 354 -18.27 28.06 -13.61
CA THR A 354 -19.42 28.91 -13.95
C THR A 354 -19.50 30.11 -13.01
N GLN A 355 -19.24 29.91 -11.72
CA GLN A 355 -19.32 30.99 -10.72
C GLN A 355 -18.03 31.84 -10.65
N CYS A 356 -16.86 31.21 -10.80
CA CYS A 356 -15.57 31.84 -10.52
C CYS A 356 -14.57 31.84 -11.68
N GLY A 357 -14.95 31.30 -12.85
CA GLY A 357 -14.14 31.43 -14.08
C GLY A 357 -14.21 32.85 -14.64
N ASP A 358 -13.08 33.39 -15.11
CA ASP A 358 -13.06 34.70 -15.77
C ASP A 358 -13.42 34.54 -17.25
N THR A 359 -14.73 34.47 -17.52
CA THR A 359 -15.29 34.25 -18.87
C THR A 359 -14.85 35.30 -19.89
N LYS A 360 -14.43 36.49 -19.45
CA LYS A 360 -13.90 37.54 -20.34
C LYS A 360 -12.50 37.22 -20.87
N ARG A 361 -11.74 36.40 -20.15
CA ARG A 361 -10.38 35.99 -20.49
C ARG A 361 -10.32 34.59 -21.12
N PHE A 362 -11.45 33.91 -21.24
CA PHE A 362 -11.54 32.62 -21.94
C PHE A 362 -11.28 32.81 -23.44
N HIS A 363 -10.54 31.87 -24.04
CA HIS A 363 -10.30 31.88 -25.49
C HIS A 363 -11.61 31.56 -26.26
N GLU A 364 -11.70 31.96 -27.53
CA GLU A 364 -12.89 31.70 -28.35
C GLU A 364 -13.27 30.20 -28.35
N GLY A 365 -14.52 29.90 -27.97
CA GLY A 365 -15.05 28.53 -27.87
C GLY A 365 -14.75 27.78 -26.56
N GLN A 366 -14.01 28.38 -25.61
CA GLN A 366 -13.85 27.82 -24.27
C GLN A 366 -15.05 28.15 -23.38
N THR A 367 -15.71 27.11 -22.88
CA THR A 367 -16.77 27.21 -21.85
C THR A 367 -16.39 26.38 -20.63
N PRO A 368 -16.98 26.65 -19.44
CA PRO A 368 -16.81 25.81 -18.25
C PRO A 368 -17.00 24.32 -18.54
N GLU A 369 -18.02 23.96 -19.32
CA GLU A 369 -18.34 22.58 -19.68
C GLU A 369 -17.24 21.94 -20.51
N ARG A 370 -16.71 22.66 -21.52
CA ARG A 370 -15.65 22.12 -22.38
C ARG A 370 -14.32 21.95 -21.65
N ILE A 371 -14.03 22.85 -20.71
CA ILE A 371 -12.85 22.76 -19.84
C ILE A 371 -13.01 21.54 -18.91
N CYS A 372 -14.15 21.41 -18.25
CA CYS A 372 -14.40 20.30 -17.33
C CYS A 372 -14.55 18.96 -18.04
N GLU A 373 -14.95 18.91 -19.32
CA GLU A 373 -14.90 17.68 -20.12
C GLU A 373 -13.48 17.11 -20.23
N LEU A 374 -12.46 17.97 -20.24
CA LEU A 374 -11.06 17.55 -20.32
C LEU A 374 -10.49 17.20 -18.94
N LEU A 375 -10.85 17.96 -17.90
CA LEU A 375 -10.26 17.82 -16.57
C LEU A 375 -10.99 16.80 -15.69
N SER A 376 -12.30 16.65 -15.89
CA SER A 376 -13.20 15.90 -15.02
C SER A 376 -14.40 15.37 -15.83
N PRO A 377 -14.17 14.45 -16.78
CA PRO A 377 -15.21 13.96 -17.69
C PRO A 377 -16.32 13.16 -17.00
N ILE A 378 -16.05 12.64 -15.79
CA ILE A 378 -16.91 11.70 -15.08
C ILE A 378 -17.77 12.46 -14.05
N ASP A 379 -19.07 12.24 -14.09
CA ASP A 379 -20.03 12.80 -13.13
C ASP A 379 -20.81 11.74 -12.35
N ASP A 380 -20.38 10.48 -12.46
CA ASP A 380 -20.94 9.39 -11.67
C ASP A 380 -20.30 9.38 -10.27
N PRO A 381 -21.08 9.57 -9.19
CA PRO A 381 -20.57 9.54 -7.81
C PRO A 381 -19.84 8.24 -7.41
N GLU A 382 -20.02 7.16 -8.18
CA GLU A 382 -19.31 5.88 -8.02
C GLU A 382 -17.93 5.85 -8.72
N HIS A 383 -17.59 6.89 -9.50
CA HIS A 383 -16.36 6.94 -10.29
C HIS A 383 -15.59 8.25 -10.16
N CYS A 384 -16.17 9.31 -9.56
CA CYS A 384 -15.53 10.59 -9.27
C CYS A 384 -15.56 10.95 -7.77
N ILE A 385 -14.79 11.97 -7.40
CA ILE A 385 -14.73 12.50 -6.03
C ILE A 385 -15.62 13.73 -5.89
N PRO A 386 -16.74 13.66 -5.15
CA PRO A 386 -17.57 14.82 -4.94
C PRO A 386 -17.01 15.73 -3.85
N LEU A 387 -16.83 17.01 -4.15
CA LEU A 387 -16.13 17.96 -3.29
C LEU A 387 -16.93 18.37 -2.05
N TYR A 388 -18.26 18.26 -2.08
CA TYR A 388 -19.10 18.59 -0.91
C TYR A 388 -18.70 17.78 0.33
N ARG A 389 -18.14 16.57 0.16
CA ARG A 389 -17.68 15.73 1.28
C ARG A 389 -16.56 16.39 2.09
N TYR A 390 -15.76 17.24 1.47
CA TYR A 390 -14.58 17.87 2.07
C TYR A 390 -14.75 19.38 2.33
N LEU A 391 -15.95 19.92 2.12
CA LEU A 391 -16.28 21.28 2.50
C LEU A 391 -16.44 21.45 4.01
N THR A 392 -16.83 20.39 4.71
CA THR A 392 -16.98 20.35 6.16
C THR A 392 -16.01 19.35 6.80
N PRO A 393 -15.66 19.54 8.08
CA PRO A 393 -14.93 18.54 8.86
C PRO A 393 -15.67 17.20 8.87
N SER A 394 -14.93 16.12 9.15
CA SER A 394 -15.52 14.79 9.36
C SER A 394 -16.58 14.81 10.46
N SER A 395 -17.64 14.02 10.29
CA SER A 395 -18.68 13.82 11.31
C SER A 395 -18.18 13.01 12.51
N LEU A 396 -17.09 12.26 12.34
CA LEU A 396 -16.40 11.53 13.40
C LEU A 396 -15.54 12.52 14.19
N GLY A 397 -15.88 12.73 15.46
CA GLY A 397 -15.10 13.56 16.38
C GLY A 397 -13.72 12.95 16.67
N SER A 398 -12.81 13.74 17.25
CA SER A 398 -11.43 13.29 17.53
C SER A 398 -11.34 12.05 18.44
N ASN A 399 -12.36 11.78 19.28
CA ASN A 399 -12.38 10.69 20.25
C ASN A 399 -12.83 9.33 19.66
N THR A 400 -13.52 9.31 18.51
CA THR A 400 -14.00 8.07 17.85
C THR A 400 -12.95 7.45 16.91
N VAL A 401 -11.82 8.14 16.69
CA VAL A 401 -10.76 7.72 15.75
C VAL A 401 -9.85 6.64 16.35
N GLU A 402 -9.89 6.39 17.66
CA GLU A 402 -9.10 5.32 18.30
C GLU A 402 -9.65 3.91 18.00
N GLU A 403 -10.90 3.78 17.53
CA GLU A 403 -11.52 2.48 17.21
C GLU A 403 -10.91 1.82 15.95
N VAL A 404 -10.49 2.62 14.98
CA VAL A 404 -9.90 2.19 13.70
C VAL A 404 -8.60 2.94 13.48
N ILE A 405 -7.49 2.20 13.44
CA ILE A 405 -6.15 2.79 13.30
C ILE A 405 -5.51 2.37 11.98
N HIS A 406 -4.62 3.22 11.47
CA HIS A 406 -3.84 2.97 10.25
C HIS A 406 -2.34 3.05 10.57
N PRO A 407 -1.72 1.99 11.10
CA PRO A 407 -0.33 2.02 11.58
C PRO A 407 0.71 2.34 10.50
N CYS A 408 0.36 2.09 9.23
CA CYS A 408 1.23 2.27 8.08
C CYS A 408 0.91 3.51 7.23
N ASN A 409 0.04 4.40 7.70
CA ASN A 409 -0.35 5.62 7.00
C ASN A 409 -0.39 6.83 7.97
N PRO A 410 0.60 7.75 7.91
CA PRO A 410 1.74 7.77 6.99
C PRO A 410 2.73 6.63 7.25
N ASN A 411 3.49 6.22 6.22
CA ASN A 411 4.42 5.09 6.30
C ASN A 411 5.58 5.38 7.29
N PRO A 412 5.70 4.63 8.40
CA PRO A 412 6.75 4.85 9.40
C PRO A 412 8.08 4.15 9.06
N CYS A 413 8.13 3.38 7.97
CA CYS A 413 9.28 2.54 7.64
C CYS A 413 10.29 3.25 6.71
N PRO A 414 11.58 2.86 6.76
CA PRO A 414 12.60 3.35 5.83
C PRO A 414 12.30 2.98 4.36
N SER A 415 12.90 3.70 3.40
CA SER A 415 12.62 3.62 1.95
C SER A 415 12.80 2.25 1.28
N ASN A 416 13.44 1.27 1.93
CA ASN A 416 13.61 -0.11 1.42
C ASN A 416 12.82 -1.15 2.22
N HIS A 417 11.92 -0.69 3.10
CA HIS A 417 11.10 -1.55 3.94
C HIS A 417 9.62 -1.31 3.65
N ILE A 418 8.86 -2.40 3.64
CA ILE A 418 7.41 -2.39 3.53
C ILE A 418 6.85 -2.36 4.95
N CYS A 419 5.93 -1.44 5.20
CA CYS A 419 5.18 -1.41 6.45
C CYS A 419 4.06 -2.45 6.41
N GLN A 420 4.02 -3.32 7.42
CA GLN A 420 2.97 -4.30 7.61
C GLN A 420 2.32 -4.12 8.98
N VAL A 421 1.02 -4.39 9.07
CA VAL A 421 0.32 -4.41 10.36
C VAL A 421 0.86 -5.54 11.23
N ASN A 422 1.19 -5.24 12.48
CA ASN A 422 1.66 -6.25 13.43
C ASN A 422 0.51 -7.13 13.92
N ARG A 423 0.24 -8.22 13.20
CA ARG A 423 -0.82 -9.19 13.54
C ARG A 423 -0.32 -10.38 14.38
N LYS A 424 0.96 -10.40 14.77
CA LYS A 424 1.55 -11.47 15.59
C LYS A 424 1.31 -11.27 17.08
N GLY A 425 0.91 -10.06 17.48
CA GLY A 425 0.84 -9.65 18.89
C GLY A 425 2.24 -9.52 19.51
N CYS A 426 2.30 -9.00 20.72
CA CYS A 426 3.57 -8.81 21.44
C CYS A 426 3.64 -9.67 22.71
N LEU A 427 4.86 -10.01 23.12
CA LEU A 427 5.12 -10.68 24.39
C LEU A 427 5.18 -9.69 25.56
N ASP A 428 5.52 -8.43 25.28
CA ASP A 428 5.69 -7.35 26.26
C ASP A 428 4.81 -6.16 25.85
N GLU A 429 3.83 -5.81 26.70
CA GLU A 429 2.83 -4.77 26.40
C GLU A 429 3.44 -3.36 26.38
N LEU A 430 4.60 -3.14 26.99
CA LEU A 430 5.22 -1.80 27.09
C LEU A 430 5.97 -1.34 25.82
N ASN A 431 6.34 -2.24 24.89
CA ASN A 431 7.11 -1.91 23.67
C ASN A 431 6.46 -2.47 22.39
N CYS A 432 5.13 -2.63 22.37
CA CYS A 432 4.44 -3.20 21.21
C CYS A 432 4.12 -2.14 20.15
N GLN A 433 4.87 -2.14 19.05
CA GLN A 433 4.53 -1.31 17.89
C GLN A 433 3.38 -1.98 17.09
N PRO A 434 2.37 -1.20 16.63
CA PRO A 434 1.24 -1.73 15.87
C PRO A 434 1.61 -2.09 14.42
N TYR A 435 2.86 -1.89 14.02
CA TYR A 435 3.40 -2.18 12.69
C TYR A 435 4.76 -2.90 12.77
N LEU A 436 5.16 -3.50 11.65
CA LEU A 436 6.44 -4.15 11.42
C LEU A 436 7.02 -3.62 10.11
N CYS A 437 8.30 -3.25 10.11
CA CYS A 437 9.02 -2.89 8.89
C CYS A 437 9.75 -4.12 8.37
N VAL A 438 9.27 -4.69 7.27
CA VAL A 438 9.89 -5.86 6.63
C VAL A 438 10.69 -5.41 5.41
N PRO A 439 11.90 -5.94 5.19
CA PRO A 439 12.66 -5.61 3.98
C PRO A 439 11.91 -6.02 2.71
N GLY A 440 12.12 -5.27 1.63
CA GLY A 440 11.54 -5.55 0.32
C GLY A 440 12.53 -5.35 -0.81
N CYS A 441 12.17 -5.85 -1.99
CA CYS A 441 12.92 -5.66 -3.24
C CYS A 441 12.19 -4.69 -4.15
N LYS A 442 12.97 -3.83 -4.83
CA LYS A 442 12.46 -3.00 -5.91
C LYS A 442 12.10 -3.86 -7.12
N MET A 443 10.96 -3.58 -7.76
CA MET A 443 10.54 -4.22 -9.01
C MET A 443 11.29 -3.64 -10.23
N GLY A 444 12.61 -3.78 -10.25
CA GLY A 444 13.50 -3.22 -11.27
C GLY A 444 14.33 -2.04 -10.74
N GLU A 445 15.43 -1.73 -11.41
CA GLU A 445 16.41 -0.73 -10.95
C GLU A 445 15.87 0.70 -10.92
N ALA A 446 14.85 1.00 -11.74
CA ALA A 446 14.20 2.31 -11.80
C ALA A 446 12.87 2.37 -11.01
N SER A 447 12.42 1.25 -10.42
CA SER A 447 11.14 1.20 -9.72
C SER A 447 11.28 1.52 -8.24
N GLU A 448 10.39 2.37 -7.71
CA GLU A 448 10.22 2.56 -6.26
C GLU A 448 9.18 1.59 -5.66
N PHE A 449 8.54 0.77 -6.50
CA PHE A 449 7.57 -0.22 -6.06
C PHE A 449 8.27 -1.41 -5.40
N LEU A 450 7.92 -1.67 -4.14
CA LEU A 450 8.54 -2.72 -3.32
C LEU A 450 7.65 -3.95 -3.19
N VAL A 451 8.28 -5.13 -3.28
CA VAL A 451 7.67 -6.43 -2.97
C VAL A 451 8.37 -7.07 -1.79
N GLN A 452 7.63 -7.82 -0.96
CA GLN A 452 8.16 -8.39 0.27
C GLN A 452 9.32 -9.36 0.01
N GLN A 453 10.30 -9.39 0.92
CA GLN A 453 11.33 -10.44 0.95
C GLN A 453 10.72 -11.85 0.87
N ASP A 454 11.40 -12.75 0.14
CA ASP A 454 10.99 -14.13 -0.16
C ASP A 454 9.73 -14.27 -1.03
N ALA A 455 9.09 -13.16 -1.43
CA ALA A 455 7.99 -13.20 -2.37
C ALA A 455 8.45 -13.69 -3.74
N ARG A 456 7.61 -14.52 -4.36
CA ARG A 456 7.75 -14.88 -5.77
C ARG A 456 6.85 -14.02 -6.61
N ILE A 457 7.46 -13.31 -7.54
CA ILE A 457 6.81 -12.27 -8.32
C ILE A 457 6.98 -12.55 -9.81
N GLN A 458 5.97 -12.17 -10.60
CA GLN A 458 6.04 -12.16 -12.05
C GLN A 458 6.43 -10.76 -12.55
N VAL A 459 7.43 -10.69 -13.42
CA VAL A 459 7.85 -9.47 -14.13
C VAL A 459 7.57 -9.61 -15.62
N PRO A 460 7.08 -8.55 -16.30
CA PRO A 460 6.89 -8.59 -17.76
C PRO A 460 8.26 -8.59 -18.47
N THR A 461 8.37 -9.31 -19.59
CA THR A 461 9.57 -9.27 -20.45
C THR A 461 9.38 -8.36 -21.67
N ARG A 462 10.48 -7.94 -22.29
CA ARG A 462 10.52 -6.94 -23.37
C ARG A 462 10.15 -7.49 -24.76
N THR A 463 10.10 -8.80 -24.94
CA THR A 463 10.45 -9.43 -26.23
C THR A 463 9.32 -9.66 -27.24
N ASP A 464 8.04 -9.40 -26.96
CA ASP A 464 6.98 -9.62 -27.96
C ASP A 464 5.65 -8.90 -27.59
N PRO A 465 4.78 -8.50 -28.54
CA PRO A 465 3.39 -8.12 -28.30
C PRO A 465 2.53 -9.16 -27.54
N THR A 466 3.02 -10.39 -27.37
CA THR A 466 2.44 -11.35 -26.41
C THR A 466 3.06 -11.13 -25.03
N VAL A 467 2.24 -10.85 -24.00
CA VAL A 467 2.74 -10.54 -22.65
C VAL A 467 3.34 -11.80 -22.01
N CYS A 468 4.64 -12.00 -22.23
CA CYS A 468 5.45 -13.01 -21.59
C CYS A 468 5.94 -12.50 -20.24
N PHE A 469 6.10 -13.40 -19.27
CA PHE A 469 6.54 -13.05 -17.93
C PHE A 469 7.71 -13.93 -17.50
N GLU A 470 8.57 -13.38 -16.66
CA GLU A 470 9.53 -14.14 -15.87
C GLU A 470 9.07 -14.20 -14.41
N VAL A 471 9.31 -15.33 -13.75
CA VAL A 471 9.09 -15.47 -12.30
C VAL A 471 10.41 -15.30 -11.59
N CYS A 472 10.51 -14.24 -10.79
CA CYS A 472 11.66 -13.95 -9.94
C CYS A 472 11.31 -14.13 -8.45
N SER A 473 12.34 -14.24 -7.62
CA SER A 473 12.24 -14.25 -6.15
C SER A 473 12.88 -12.99 -5.58
N CYS A 474 12.24 -12.37 -4.59
CA CYS A 474 12.86 -11.26 -3.85
C CYS A 474 13.90 -11.83 -2.87
N GLY A 475 15.18 -11.64 -3.20
CA GLY A 475 16.31 -12.19 -2.44
C GLY A 475 16.72 -11.32 -1.24
N PRO A 476 17.60 -11.84 -0.37
CA PRO A 476 18.10 -11.11 0.80
C PRO A 476 19.00 -9.91 0.46
N SER A 477 19.44 -9.80 -0.79
CA SER A 477 20.16 -8.63 -1.29
C SER A 477 19.26 -7.39 -1.49
N GLY A 478 17.94 -7.53 -1.35
CA GLY A 478 16.97 -6.48 -1.69
C GLY A 478 16.76 -6.33 -3.21
N ARG A 479 17.17 -7.33 -4.00
CA ARG A 479 16.99 -7.39 -5.45
C ARG A 479 16.23 -8.65 -5.87
N LEU A 480 15.65 -8.59 -7.06
CA LEU A 480 15.03 -9.74 -7.70
C LEU A 480 16.13 -10.71 -8.21
N GLU A 481 16.01 -11.97 -7.84
CA GLU A 481 16.96 -13.05 -8.08
C GLU A 481 16.23 -14.32 -8.55
N ASN A 482 16.96 -15.29 -9.12
CA ASN A 482 16.42 -16.58 -9.57
C ASN A 482 15.25 -16.46 -10.56
N CYS A 483 15.35 -15.54 -11.52
CA CYS A 483 14.33 -15.35 -12.55
C CYS A 483 14.27 -16.54 -13.52
N VAL A 484 13.06 -17.04 -13.78
CA VAL A 484 12.80 -18.14 -14.72
C VAL A 484 11.70 -17.73 -15.68
N GLU A 485 11.94 -17.87 -16.98
CA GLU A 485 10.93 -17.59 -18.02
C GLU A 485 9.69 -18.47 -17.84
N MET A 486 8.51 -17.84 -17.97
CA MET A 486 7.26 -18.56 -18.09
C MET A 486 6.86 -18.72 -19.56
N PRO A 487 6.21 -19.84 -19.92
CA PRO A 487 5.56 -19.97 -21.22
C PRO A 487 4.54 -18.84 -21.42
N CYS A 488 4.68 -18.10 -22.51
CA CYS A 488 3.75 -17.04 -22.87
C CYS A 488 2.34 -17.62 -23.07
N MET A 489 1.33 -16.97 -22.49
CA MET A 489 -0.05 -17.42 -22.58
C MET A 489 -0.76 -16.66 -23.70
N ASP A 490 -1.43 -17.39 -24.57
CA ASP A 490 -2.22 -16.82 -25.66
C ASP A 490 -3.49 -16.15 -25.11
N THR A 491 -3.53 -14.81 -25.17
CA THR A 491 -4.66 -13.97 -24.73
C THR A 491 -5.84 -14.01 -25.69
N SER A 492 -5.72 -14.64 -26.87
CA SER A 492 -6.81 -14.73 -27.86
C SER A 492 -7.87 -15.78 -27.52
N LYS A 493 -7.64 -16.63 -26.51
CA LYS A 493 -8.61 -17.64 -26.09
C LYS A 493 -9.64 -17.02 -25.13
N PRO A 494 -10.94 -16.97 -25.51
CA PRO A 494 -11.97 -16.44 -24.63
C PRO A 494 -12.13 -17.33 -23.40
N CYS A 495 -12.13 -16.72 -22.21
CA CYS A 495 -12.52 -17.38 -20.97
C CYS A 495 -14.04 -17.57 -20.97
N ILE A 496 -14.51 -18.83 -21.07
CA ILE A 496 -15.95 -19.13 -20.98
C ILE A 496 -16.35 -19.11 -19.51
N VAL A 497 -16.98 -18.04 -19.06
CA VAL A 497 -17.57 -17.94 -17.72
C VAL A 497 -18.86 -18.77 -17.70
N GLY A 498 -18.87 -19.87 -16.95
CA GLY A 498 -20.09 -20.63 -16.68
C GLY A 498 -21.03 -19.80 -15.79
N GLY A 499 -22.22 -19.46 -16.29
CA GLY A 499 -23.16 -18.57 -15.60
C GLY A 499 -23.53 -19.03 -14.17
N GLN A 500 -23.83 -18.05 -13.32
CA GLN A 500 -24.25 -18.23 -11.92
C GLN A 500 -25.47 -19.17 -11.82
N ARG A 501 -25.38 -20.19 -10.96
CA ARG A 501 -26.45 -21.19 -10.75
C ARG A 501 -27.15 -20.96 -9.41
N LYS A 502 -28.48 -21.13 -9.41
CA LYS A 502 -29.38 -20.84 -8.27
C LYS A 502 -29.52 -21.98 -7.25
N SER A 503 -28.92 -23.14 -7.51
CA SER A 503 -29.01 -24.38 -6.70
C SER A 503 -27.63 -24.99 -6.47
N LEU A 504 -27.53 -26.07 -5.67
CA LEU A 504 -26.34 -26.93 -5.69
C LEU A 504 -25.93 -27.23 -7.14
N PRO A 505 -24.62 -27.23 -7.45
CA PRO A 505 -24.17 -27.44 -8.81
C PRO A 505 -24.72 -28.74 -9.43
N CYS A 506 -25.11 -28.69 -10.70
CA CYS A 506 -25.68 -29.82 -11.46
C CYS A 506 -27.03 -30.35 -10.93
N SER A 507 -27.82 -29.53 -10.24
CA SER A 507 -29.14 -29.92 -9.70
C SER A 507 -29.07 -31.13 -8.75
N CYS A 508 -27.98 -31.25 -8.01
CA CYS A 508 -27.83 -32.26 -6.97
C CYS A 508 -28.82 -32.03 -5.82
N GLN A 509 -29.25 -33.12 -5.16
CA GLN A 509 -30.10 -33.04 -3.98
C GLN A 509 -29.34 -32.46 -2.78
N ASP A 510 -30.04 -31.71 -1.92
CA ASP A 510 -29.51 -31.05 -0.71
C ASP A 510 -29.30 -32.03 0.46
N ARG A 511 -28.71 -33.20 0.20
CA ARG A 511 -28.40 -34.19 1.21
C ARG A 511 -26.92 -34.12 1.59
N PHE A 512 -26.64 -33.78 2.84
CA PHE A 512 -25.28 -33.71 3.37
C PHE A 512 -24.73 -35.10 3.70
N VAL A 513 -24.04 -35.70 2.74
CA VAL A 513 -23.28 -36.96 2.87
C VAL A 513 -21.87 -36.70 2.35
N PRO A 514 -21.00 -36.10 3.19
CA PRO A 514 -19.77 -35.50 2.72
C PRO A 514 -18.80 -36.52 2.12
N VAL A 515 -18.00 -36.05 1.16
CA VAL A 515 -16.89 -36.80 0.57
C VAL A 515 -15.63 -35.96 0.58
N CYS A 516 -14.48 -36.58 0.84
CA CYS A 516 -13.17 -35.94 0.76
C CYS A 516 -12.56 -36.21 -0.61
N ALA A 517 -12.36 -35.17 -1.41
CA ALA A 517 -11.77 -35.27 -2.73
C ALA A 517 -10.23 -35.20 -2.70
N SER A 518 -9.58 -35.63 -3.78
CA SER A 518 -8.12 -35.71 -3.91
C SER A 518 -7.39 -34.37 -3.84
N ASN A 519 -8.11 -33.25 -3.98
CA ASN A 519 -7.59 -31.90 -3.75
C ASN A 519 -7.63 -31.45 -2.28
N GLY A 520 -8.06 -32.32 -1.35
CA GLY A 520 -8.17 -32.03 0.07
C GLY A 520 -9.41 -31.22 0.47
N ARG A 521 -10.38 -31.04 -0.43
CA ARG A 521 -11.66 -30.38 -0.14
C ARG A 521 -12.74 -31.40 0.22
N THR A 522 -13.49 -31.11 1.29
CA THR A 522 -14.77 -31.77 1.56
C THR A 522 -15.88 -31.19 0.68
N TYR A 523 -16.53 -32.06 -0.09
CA TYR A 523 -17.74 -31.75 -0.83
C TYR A 523 -18.96 -32.28 -0.09
N PRO A 524 -20.11 -31.60 -0.15
CA PRO A 524 -21.31 -31.99 0.61
C PRO A 524 -21.94 -33.30 0.15
N SER A 525 -21.67 -33.75 -1.09
CA SER A 525 -22.07 -35.06 -1.59
C SER A 525 -21.20 -35.54 -2.73
N ALA A 526 -21.22 -36.86 -2.98
CA ALA A 526 -20.60 -37.48 -4.16
C ALA A 526 -21.18 -36.93 -5.49
N CYS A 527 -22.44 -36.49 -5.50
CA CYS A 527 -23.04 -35.84 -6.67
C CYS A 527 -22.32 -34.53 -7.00
N VAL A 528 -22.10 -33.69 -5.99
CA VAL A 528 -21.41 -32.41 -6.17
C VAL A 528 -19.93 -32.62 -6.54
N ALA A 529 -19.24 -33.59 -5.93
CA ALA A 529 -17.87 -33.92 -6.31
C ALA A 529 -17.75 -34.33 -7.80
N ARG A 530 -18.68 -35.15 -8.31
CA ARG A 530 -18.73 -35.52 -9.73
C ARG A 530 -19.06 -34.33 -10.63
N CYS A 531 -20.00 -33.48 -10.23
CA CYS A 531 -20.31 -32.24 -10.95
C CYS A 531 -19.06 -31.34 -11.11
N MET A 532 -18.19 -31.37 -10.10
CA MET A 532 -16.94 -30.61 -10.04
C MET A 532 -15.78 -31.26 -10.78
N GLY A 533 -16.02 -32.37 -11.49
CA GLY A 533 -15.05 -33.04 -12.36
C GLY A 533 -14.25 -34.17 -11.70
N PHE A 534 -14.57 -34.55 -10.45
CA PHE A 534 -13.91 -35.67 -9.78
C PHE A 534 -14.56 -37.01 -10.17
N LYS A 535 -13.71 -38.01 -10.45
CA LYS A 535 -14.14 -39.41 -10.63
C LYS A 535 -14.32 -40.09 -9.28
N ASP A 536 -15.06 -41.20 -9.24
CA ASP A 536 -15.29 -41.99 -8.02
C ASP A 536 -13.99 -42.49 -7.36
N SER A 537 -12.91 -42.66 -8.14
CA SER A 537 -11.58 -43.03 -7.62
C SER A 537 -10.81 -41.86 -6.99
N GLN A 538 -11.30 -40.63 -7.15
CA GLN A 538 -10.64 -39.39 -6.71
C GLN A 538 -11.31 -38.77 -5.47
N PHE A 539 -12.27 -39.46 -4.85
CA PHE A 539 -12.83 -39.07 -3.56
C PHE A 539 -13.19 -40.28 -2.70
N VAL A 540 -13.30 -40.07 -1.40
CA VAL A 540 -13.72 -41.08 -0.42
C VAL A 540 -14.85 -40.54 0.46
N PHE A 541 -15.69 -41.42 1.00
CA PHE A 541 -16.78 -41.01 1.90
C PHE A 541 -16.27 -40.49 3.24
N GLY A 542 -16.93 -39.44 3.74
CA GLY A 542 -16.56 -38.70 4.94
C GLY A 542 -15.81 -37.40 4.64
N PRO A 543 -15.81 -36.43 5.56
CA PRO A 543 -15.05 -35.19 5.43
C PRO A 543 -13.54 -35.43 5.55
N CYS A 544 -12.75 -34.52 4.99
CA CYS A 544 -11.29 -34.61 4.96
C CYS A 544 -10.66 -34.58 6.35
N HIS A 545 -11.23 -33.85 7.32
CA HIS A 545 -10.72 -33.84 8.70
C HIS A 545 -10.86 -35.18 9.44
N LEU A 546 -11.72 -36.11 8.97
CA LEU A 546 -11.77 -37.47 9.52
C LEU A 546 -10.66 -38.38 8.99
N SER A 547 -10.01 -38.00 7.89
CA SER A 547 -8.87 -38.76 7.37
C SER A 547 -7.71 -38.73 8.37
N LYS A 548 -7.05 -39.88 8.55
CA LYS A 548 -5.86 -40.03 9.40
C LYS A 548 -4.61 -40.12 8.52
N PRO A 549 -4.11 -38.99 7.97
CA PRO A 549 -3.07 -39.02 6.94
C PRO A 549 -1.74 -39.62 7.44
N CYS A 550 -1.50 -39.62 8.75
CA CYS A 550 -0.31 -40.20 9.36
C CYS A 550 -0.44 -41.68 9.78
N ALA A 551 -1.61 -42.30 9.63
CA ALA A 551 -1.82 -43.69 10.04
C ALA A 551 -0.97 -44.68 9.22
N SER A 552 -0.73 -44.39 7.94
CA SER A 552 0.07 -45.21 7.03
C SER A 552 1.59 -45.03 7.20
N LYS A 553 2.04 -44.19 8.16
CA LYS A 553 3.45 -43.81 8.35
C LYS A 553 4.13 -43.36 7.05
N PRO A 554 3.63 -42.30 6.39
CA PRO A 554 4.13 -41.88 5.07
C PRO A 554 5.52 -41.23 5.11
N CYS A 555 6.02 -40.85 6.29
CA CYS A 555 7.31 -40.18 6.46
C CYS A 555 8.46 -41.18 6.68
N GLN A 556 9.69 -40.73 6.40
CA GLN A 556 10.90 -41.52 6.65
C GLN A 556 11.10 -41.79 8.15
N ARG A 557 11.92 -42.80 8.52
CA ARG A 557 12.12 -43.24 9.92
C ARG A 557 12.64 -42.14 10.87
N ASN A 558 13.35 -41.15 10.34
CA ASN A 558 13.89 -39.99 11.06
C ASN A 558 12.99 -38.75 11.00
N GLN A 559 11.77 -38.90 10.50
CA GLN A 559 10.79 -37.83 10.34
C GLN A 559 9.50 -38.18 11.06
N ARG A 560 8.87 -37.16 11.65
CA ARG A 560 7.55 -37.26 12.26
C ARG A 560 6.50 -36.79 11.27
N CYS A 561 5.45 -37.58 11.10
CA CYS A 561 4.27 -37.17 10.32
C CYS A 561 3.33 -36.34 11.20
N ILE A 562 2.92 -35.18 10.70
CA ILE A 562 1.95 -34.29 11.35
C ILE A 562 0.80 -34.02 10.37
N PRO A 563 -0.47 -34.22 10.76
CA PRO A 563 -1.61 -33.83 9.94
C PRO A 563 -1.56 -32.33 9.61
N LYS A 564 -1.76 -31.99 8.33
CA LYS A 564 -1.81 -30.63 7.84
C LYS A 564 -2.80 -30.57 6.68
N TYR A 565 -4.07 -30.46 7.06
CA TYR A 565 -5.20 -30.40 6.14
C TYR A 565 -5.09 -29.14 5.28
N ARG A 566 -5.24 -29.31 3.96
CA ARG A 566 -5.07 -28.22 3.00
C ARG A 566 -5.88 -28.47 1.75
N VAL A 567 -6.39 -27.39 1.15
CA VAL A 567 -7.09 -27.43 -0.13
C VAL A 567 -6.16 -26.94 -1.23
N CYS A 568 -5.81 -27.82 -2.16
CA CYS A 568 -4.96 -27.51 -3.30
C CYS A 568 -5.78 -26.95 -4.47
N LEU A 569 -5.28 -25.85 -5.04
CA LEU A 569 -5.83 -25.19 -6.23
C LEU A 569 -5.20 -25.73 -7.54
N SER A 570 -4.02 -26.32 -7.45
CA SER A 570 -3.35 -27.02 -8.56
C SER A 570 -3.46 -28.54 -8.44
N ASP A 571 -3.54 -29.25 -9.58
CA ASP A 571 -3.66 -30.72 -9.65
C ASP A 571 -2.46 -31.41 -10.35
N VAL A 572 -1.31 -30.73 -10.42
CA VAL A 572 -0.07 -31.25 -11.03
C VAL A 572 0.59 -32.35 -10.20
N SER A 573 0.39 -32.33 -8.89
CA SER A 573 0.95 -33.26 -7.92
C SER A 573 -0.11 -33.64 -6.89
N ASP A 574 0.18 -34.67 -6.10
CA ASP A 574 -0.66 -35.05 -4.98
C ASP A 574 -0.83 -33.87 -4.01
N CYS A 575 -1.99 -33.81 -3.35
CA CYS A 575 -2.29 -32.80 -2.34
C CYS A 575 -2.08 -33.39 -0.92
N PRO A 576 -0.83 -33.46 -0.41
CA PRO A 576 -0.54 -34.13 0.84
C PRO A 576 -1.25 -33.45 2.01
N GLN A 577 -2.07 -34.22 2.73
CA GLN A 577 -2.78 -33.78 3.94
C GLN A 577 -1.92 -33.91 5.21
N TYR A 578 -0.61 -34.05 5.05
CA TYR A 578 0.37 -34.16 6.12
C TYR A 578 1.66 -33.42 5.76
N GLU A 579 2.49 -33.21 6.78
CA GLU A 579 3.85 -32.72 6.63
C GLU A 579 4.81 -33.64 7.39
N CYS A 580 5.96 -33.92 6.78
CA CYS A 580 7.03 -34.70 7.39
C CYS A 580 8.09 -33.76 7.95
N ILE A 581 8.15 -33.65 9.28
CA ILE A 581 9.12 -32.79 9.95
C ILE A 581 10.28 -33.66 10.45
N GLY A 582 11.52 -33.25 10.17
CA GLY A 582 12.71 -33.93 10.67
C GLY A 582 12.81 -33.86 12.19
N HIS A 583 13.48 -34.85 12.81
CA HIS A 583 13.76 -34.83 14.24
C HIS A 583 14.83 -33.76 14.54
N ALA A 584 14.44 -32.49 14.68
CA ALA A 584 15.35 -31.44 15.10
C ALA A 584 15.70 -31.65 16.58
N ALA A 585 16.97 -31.91 16.89
CA ALA A 585 17.47 -32.01 18.27
C ALA A 585 17.32 -30.68 19.03
N THR A 586 17.25 -29.57 18.29
CA THR A 586 17.14 -28.22 18.81
C THR A 586 16.12 -27.46 17.98
N CYS A 587 15.08 -26.92 18.63
CA CYS A 587 14.17 -25.99 17.98
C CYS A 587 14.88 -24.66 17.73
N ASP A 588 14.60 -24.03 16.59
CA ASP A 588 15.10 -22.69 16.30
C ASP A 588 14.62 -21.72 17.39
N LYS A 589 15.57 -21.03 18.02
CA LYS A 589 15.28 -20.06 19.08
C LYS A 589 14.59 -18.80 18.55
N ASN A 590 14.66 -18.55 17.24
CA ASN A 590 14.07 -17.39 16.57
C ASN A 590 12.67 -17.69 15.99
N SER A 591 12.21 -18.94 16.05
CA SER A 591 10.85 -19.34 15.65
C SER A 591 9.87 -18.99 16.76
N GLU A 592 9.24 -17.80 16.66
CA GLU A 592 8.25 -17.27 17.62
C GLU A 592 6.80 -17.42 17.13
N ASP A 593 6.46 -18.48 16.39
CA ASP A 593 5.07 -18.74 16.00
C ASP A 593 4.43 -19.68 17.04
N PRO A 594 3.71 -19.16 18.07
CA PRO A 594 3.21 -19.97 19.18
C PRO A 594 2.20 -21.02 18.73
N ALA A 595 2.05 -22.08 19.53
CA ALA A 595 1.10 -23.14 19.28
C ALA A 595 0.38 -23.53 20.58
N CYS A 596 -0.94 -23.73 20.50
CA CYS A 596 -1.75 -24.21 21.60
C CYS A 596 -1.97 -25.72 21.46
N ASP A 597 -1.74 -26.48 22.53
CA ASP A 597 -2.05 -27.91 22.54
C ASP A 597 -3.50 -28.22 22.96
N THR A 598 -3.92 -29.48 22.82
CA THR A 598 -5.27 -29.95 23.16
C THR A 598 -5.60 -29.91 24.65
N GLU A 599 -4.60 -29.70 25.51
CA GLU A 599 -4.77 -29.53 26.96
C GLU A 599 -4.84 -28.04 27.36
N GLY A 600 -4.74 -27.13 26.40
CA GLY A 600 -4.79 -25.69 26.63
C GLY A 600 -3.48 -25.11 27.17
N ILE A 601 -2.35 -25.78 26.88
CA ILE A 601 -1.01 -25.33 27.27
C ILE A 601 -0.33 -24.63 26.07
N ASP A 602 0.23 -23.45 26.33
CA ASP A 602 0.99 -22.67 25.37
C ASP A 602 2.38 -23.26 25.11
N HIS A 603 2.74 -23.37 23.83
CA HIS A 603 4.07 -23.73 23.36
C HIS A 603 4.67 -22.61 22.52
N ARG A 604 5.96 -22.35 22.69
CA ARG A 604 6.67 -21.26 21.98
C ARG A 604 6.68 -21.41 20.46
N SER A 605 6.72 -22.66 20.01
CA SER A 605 6.55 -22.98 18.60
C SER A 605 6.02 -24.39 18.41
N LEU A 606 5.57 -24.69 17.20
CA LEU A 606 5.16 -26.03 16.79
C LEU A 606 6.26 -27.08 17.11
N CYS A 607 7.52 -26.71 16.93
CA CYS A 607 8.65 -27.59 17.25
C CYS A 607 8.69 -27.95 18.74
N HIS A 608 8.52 -26.97 19.63
CA HIS A 608 8.51 -27.19 21.08
C HIS A 608 7.33 -28.06 21.52
N LEU A 609 6.16 -27.83 20.93
CA LEU A 609 4.97 -28.67 21.14
C LEU A 609 5.25 -30.13 20.77
N HIS A 610 5.92 -30.35 19.64
CA HIS A 610 6.29 -31.70 19.21
C HIS A 610 7.34 -32.35 20.10
N GLN A 611 8.36 -31.61 20.56
CA GLN A 611 9.35 -32.11 21.52
C GLN A 611 8.70 -32.50 22.85
N ALA A 612 7.67 -31.79 23.29
CA ALA A 612 6.88 -32.11 24.48
C ALA A 612 5.95 -33.34 24.29
N GLY A 613 5.88 -33.91 23.08
CA GLY A 613 5.00 -35.04 22.78
C GLY A 613 3.51 -34.70 22.79
N LYS A 614 3.16 -33.40 22.78
CA LYS A 614 1.77 -32.92 22.82
C LYS A 614 1.14 -32.90 21.43
N ILE A 615 -0.19 -32.78 21.39
CA ILE A 615 -0.99 -32.74 20.16
C ILE A 615 -1.43 -31.30 19.93
N LEU A 616 -1.23 -30.79 18.72
CA LEU A 616 -1.63 -29.45 18.34
C LEU A 616 -3.17 -29.33 18.39
N ALA A 617 -3.68 -28.36 19.14
CA ALA A 617 -5.07 -27.93 19.01
C ALA A 617 -5.22 -26.92 17.87
N TYR A 618 -4.38 -25.89 17.86
CA TYR A 618 -4.35 -24.85 16.82
C TYR A 618 -3.08 -24.00 16.92
N MET A 619 -2.74 -23.28 15.85
CA MET A 619 -1.62 -22.34 15.83
C MET A 619 -2.03 -21.01 16.49
N GLY A 620 -1.14 -20.44 17.29
CA GLY A 620 -1.41 -19.27 18.12
C GLY A 620 -1.35 -19.60 19.62
N ARG A 621 -1.52 -18.56 20.45
CA ARG A 621 -1.63 -18.73 21.91
C ARG A 621 -3.00 -19.28 22.32
N CYS A 622 -3.03 -20.02 23.40
CA CYS A 622 -4.22 -20.57 24.01
C CYS A 622 -5.17 -19.44 24.46
N GLN A 623 -6.43 -19.54 24.04
CA GLN A 623 -7.49 -18.58 24.33
C GLN A 623 -8.41 -19.18 25.39
N GLU A 624 -8.80 -18.39 26.39
CA GLU A 624 -9.67 -18.86 27.48
C GLU A 624 -10.98 -19.46 26.95
N GLY A 625 -11.59 -18.82 25.95
CA GLY A 625 -12.82 -19.28 25.30
C GLY A 625 -12.69 -20.60 24.52
N CYS A 626 -11.46 -21.10 24.30
CA CYS A 626 -11.17 -22.30 23.53
C CYS A 626 -10.51 -23.42 24.35
N ARG A 627 -10.36 -23.25 25.67
CA ARG A 627 -9.82 -24.31 26.55
C ARG A 627 -10.74 -25.53 26.62
N LYS A 628 -12.06 -25.32 26.53
CA LYS A 628 -13.05 -26.41 26.48
C LYS A 628 -13.44 -26.66 25.02
N PRO A 629 -13.35 -27.90 24.52
CA PRO A 629 -13.77 -28.21 23.16
C PRO A 629 -15.28 -27.99 23.01
N LYS A 630 -15.65 -27.17 22.04
CA LYS A 630 -17.02 -26.90 21.60
C LYS A 630 -17.00 -26.97 20.08
N GLN A 631 -17.54 -28.06 19.53
CA GLN A 631 -17.44 -28.32 18.09
C GLN A 631 -18.23 -27.28 17.29
N VAL A 632 -17.64 -26.82 16.20
CA VAL A 632 -18.23 -25.82 15.30
C VAL A 632 -18.07 -26.25 13.86
N CYS A 633 -19.00 -25.81 13.00
CA CYS A 633 -18.92 -26.01 11.57
C CYS A 633 -18.30 -24.77 10.92
N GLY A 634 -17.21 -24.94 10.18
CA GLY A 634 -16.61 -23.87 9.40
C GLY A 634 -17.35 -23.67 8.08
N HIS A 635 -17.26 -22.46 7.52
CA HIS A 635 -17.82 -22.15 6.19
C HIS A 635 -17.21 -22.98 5.05
N ASN A 636 -16.06 -23.62 5.30
CA ASN A 636 -15.46 -24.58 4.37
C ASN A 636 -16.13 -25.97 4.38
N GLY A 637 -17.08 -26.22 5.30
CA GLY A 637 -17.77 -27.50 5.48
C GLY A 637 -17.04 -28.50 6.37
N GLU A 638 -15.99 -28.08 7.08
CA GLU A 638 -15.24 -28.92 8.03
C GLU A 638 -15.69 -28.69 9.47
N THR A 639 -15.68 -29.76 10.27
CA THR A 639 -15.93 -29.66 11.71
C THR A 639 -14.62 -29.41 12.46
N TYR A 640 -14.62 -28.37 13.27
CA TYR A 640 -13.50 -28.00 14.15
C TYR A 640 -13.85 -28.29 15.60
N ASN A 641 -12.84 -28.58 16.43
CA ASN A 641 -13.04 -28.85 17.86
C ASN A 641 -13.36 -27.57 18.66
N THR A 642 -12.93 -26.41 18.18
CA THR A 642 -13.15 -25.08 18.78
C THR A 642 -13.19 -24.01 17.69
N VAL A 643 -13.76 -22.85 18.01
CA VAL A 643 -13.74 -21.64 17.15
C VAL A 643 -12.30 -21.21 16.84
N CYS A 644 -11.38 -21.29 17.81
CA CYS A 644 -9.97 -20.96 17.60
C CYS A 644 -9.28 -21.88 16.59
N GLY A 645 -9.66 -23.16 16.53
CA GLY A 645 -9.18 -24.08 15.51
C GLY A 645 -9.58 -23.62 14.10
N ALA A 646 -10.83 -23.21 13.91
CA ALA A 646 -11.31 -22.69 12.63
C ALA A 646 -10.55 -21.41 12.22
N TYR A 647 -10.41 -20.44 13.13
CA TYR A 647 -9.71 -19.19 12.84
C TYR A 647 -8.21 -19.36 12.61
N SER A 648 -7.54 -20.28 13.32
CA SER A 648 -6.14 -20.65 13.06
C SER A 648 -5.94 -21.13 11.61
N ASP A 649 -6.92 -21.88 11.09
CA ASP A 649 -6.91 -22.37 9.71
C ASP A 649 -7.43 -21.34 8.69
N ARG A 650 -7.70 -20.09 9.13
CA ARG A 650 -8.25 -18.99 8.33
C ARG A 650 -9.65 -19.26 7.80
N VAL A 651 -10.48 -19.92 8.60
CA VAL A 651 -11.87 -20.24 8.28
C VAL A 651 -12.81 -19.62 9.31
N THR A 652 -13.83 -18.90 8.85
CA THR A 652 -14.90 -18.37 9.72
C THR A 652 -15.90 -19.47 10.09
N VAL A 653 -16.59 -19.31 11.22
CA VAL A 653 -17.58 -20.28 11.73
C VAL A 653 -18.97 -19.98 11.18
N ASP A 654 -19.63 -21.01 10.61
CA ASP A 654 -21.02 -20.94 10.14
C ASP A 654 -21.99 -21.12 11.33
N TYR A 655 -21.88 -22.22 12.08
CA TYR A 655 -22.72 -22.50 13.25
C TYR A 655 -22.05 -23.34 14.33
N GLU A 656 -22.62 -23.28 15.54
CA GLU A 656 -22.12 -23.97 16.73
C GLU A 656 -22.62 -25.43 16.85
N ALA A 657 -22.20 -26.29 15.93
CA ALA A 657 -22.38 -27.73 16.01
C ALA A 657 -21.41 -28.41 15.02
N PRO A 658 -21.25 -29.75 15.08
CA PRO A 658 -20.65 -30.49 13.97
C PRO A 658 -21.41 -30.23 12.66
N CYS A 659 -20.68 -30.21 11.55
CA CYS A 659 -21.27 -29.97 10.24
C CYS A 659 -22.31 -31.04 9.92
N ARG A 660 -23.54 -30.61 9.64
CA ARG A 660 -24.70 -31.46 9.33
C ARG A 660 -25.53 -30.99 8.14
N ALA A 661 -25.34 -29.74 7.73
CA ALA A 661 -26.00 -29.09 6.61
C ALA A 661 -25.05 -28.08 5.97
N VAL A 662 -25.27 -27.81 4.68
CA VAL A 662 -24.69 -26.71 3.92
C VAL A 662 -25.82 -25.97 3.22
N GLY A 663 -25.66 -24.67 3.03
CA GLY A 663 -26.61 -23.85 2.28
C GLY A 663 -26.43 -23.96 0.77
N ALA A 664 -27.33 -23.31 0.05
CA ALA A 664 -27.25 -23.09 -1.38
C ALA A 664 -26.16 -22.07 -1.72
N VAL A 665 -25.83 -22.01 -3.02
CA VAL A 665 -24.84 -21.09 -3.58
C VAL A 665 -25.41 -19.66 -3.72
N SER A 666 -26.72 -19.46 -3.56
CA SER A 666 -27.42 -18.19 -3.84
C SER A 666 -28.50 -17.83 -2.82
N ASP A 667 -28.68 -16.54 -2.54
CA ASP A 667 -29.54 -15.95 -1.50
C ASP A 667 -31.07 -16.10 -1.74
N MET A 668 -31.51 -16.82 -2.78
CA MET A 668 -32.90 -16.84 -3.24
C MET A 668 -33.62 -18.21 -3.13
N ALA A 669 -33.00 -19.22 -2.52
CA ALA A 669 -33.64 -20.52 -2.30
C ALA A 669 -33.90 -20.75 -0.80
N PRO A 670 -35.13 -21.12 -0.38
CA PRO A 670 -35.37 -21.57 0.99
C PRO A 670 -34.74 -22.95 1.17
N ASP A 671 -33.52 -22.99 1.73
CA ASP A 671 -32.83 -24.26 1.99
C ASP A 671 -33.49 -25.04 3.12
N SER A 672 -34.19 -26.10 2.73
CA SER A 672 -34.79 -27.05 3.68
C SER A 672 -33.75 -27.69 4.62
N ALA A 673 -32.47 -27.78 4.21
CA ALA A 673 -31.38 -28.33 5.00
C ALA A 673 -30.88 -27.38 6.11
N CYS A 674 -30.77 -26.07 5.82
CA CYS A 674 -30.34 -25.07 6.81
C CYS A 674 -31.44 -24.71 7.81
N SER A 675 -32.70 -25.06 7.54
CA SER A 675 -33.83 -24.80 8.44
C SER A 675 -33.68 -25.47 9.83
N LEU A 676 -32.85 -26.53 9.93
CA LEU A 676 -32.53 -27.21 11.19
C LEU A 676 -31.28 -26.65 11.87
N VAL A 677 -30.60 -25.67 11.29
CA VAL A 677 -29.41 -25.03 11.84
C VAL A 677 -29.82 -23.86 12.72
N SER A 678 -29.25 -23.78 13.92
CA SER A 678 -29.40 -22.63 14.80
C SER A 678 -28.21 -21.69 14.59
N CYS A 679 -28.48 -20.53 13.99
CA CYS A 679 -27.42 -19.57 13.69
C CYS A 679 -26.96 -18.79 14.92
N PRO A 680 -25.65 -18.45 14.99
CA PRO A 680 -25.15 -17.52 15.99
C PRO A 680 -25.86 -16.17 15.89
N SER A 681 -25.96 -15.46 17.02
CA SER A 681 -26.41 -14.07 17.02
C SER A 681 -25.44 -13.20 16.24
N LEU A 682 -25.96 -12.25 15.45
CA LEU A 682 -25.13 -11.28 14.74
C LEU A 682 -24.27 -10.47 15.72
N SER A 683 -23.02 -10.24 15.34
CA SER A 683 -22.01 -9.62 16.21
C SER A 683 -22.32 -8.17 16.58
N THR A 684 -23.15 -7.47 15.79
CA THR A 684 -23.46 -6.04 15.96
C THR A 684 -24.93 -5.73 15.66
N PRO A 685 -25.66 -5.04 16.54
CA PRO A 685 -27.04 -4.59 16.28
C PRO A 685 -27.11 -3.61 15.09
N GLY A 686 -28.11 -3.76 14.21
CA GLY A 686 -28.32 -2.87 13.05
C GLY A 686 -27.46 -3.19 11.82
N CYS A 687 -26.63 -4.23 11.89
CA CYS A 687 -25.95 -4.80 10.74
C CYS A 687 -26.94 -5.59 9.86
N HIS A 688 -26.99 -5.28 8.57
CA HIS A 688 -27.61 -6.09 7.55
C HIS A 688 -26.56 -7.06 7.01
N PRO A 689 -26.68 -8.35 7.37
CA PRO A 689 -25.61 -9.29 7.14
C PRO A 689 -25.64 -9.85 5.72
N VAL A 690 -24.56 -10.52 5.36
CA VAL A 690 -24.43 -11.27 4.10
C VAL A 690 -24.19 -12.74 4.39
N THR A 691 -24.71 -13.64 3.54
CA THR A 691 -24.51 -15.08 3.69
C THR A 691 -23.42 -15.57 2.74
N PRO A 692 -22.32 -16.17 3.24
CA PRO A 692 -21.29 -16.73 2.36
C PRO A 692 -21.83 -17.88 1.50
N PRO A 693 -21.32 -18.06 0.26
CA PRO A 693 -21.80 -19.12 -0.63
C PRO A 693 -21.63 -20.51 0.00
N GLY A 694 -22.73 -21.28 0.07
CA GLY A 694 -22.75 -22.61 0.66
C GLY A 694 -22.89 -22.66 2.19
N ALA A 695 -23.07 -21.51 2.85
CA ALA A 695 -23.25 -21.40 4.30
C ALA A 695 -24.73 -21.35 4.70
N CYS A 696 -25.03 -21.72 5.94
CA CYS A 696 -26.39 -21.60 6.46
C CYS A 696 -26.65 -20.27 7.17
N CYS A 697 -25.62 -19.66 7.77
CA CYS A 697 -25.77 -18.52 8.65
C CYS A 697 -25.18 -17.23 8.07
N PRO A 698 -25.91 -16.11 8.21
CA PRO A 698 -25.44 -14.82 7.73
C PRO A 698 -24.43 -14.20 8.71
N ILE A 699 -23.48 -13.42 8.19
CA ILE A 699 -22.40 -12.78 8.97
C ILE A 699 -22.27 -11.28 8.65
N CYS A 700 -21.75 -10.50 9.61
CA CYS A 700 -21.39 -9.10 9.44
C CYS A 700 -19.95 -8.99 8.92
N ALA A 701 -19.80 -9.13 7.60
CA ALA A 701 -18.51 -9.11 6.91
C ALA A 701 -18.66 -8.67 5.46
N SER A 702 -17.54 -8.67 4.74
CA SER A 702 -17.49 -8.54 3.29
C SER A 702 -16.92 -9.79 2.64
N ILE A 703 -17.58 -10.26 1.59
CA ILE A 703 -17.28 -11.51 0.88
C ILE A 703 -16.86 -11.17 -0.54
N LEU A 704 -15.69 -11.65 -0.95
CA LEU A 704 -15.18 -11.60 -2.31
C LEU A 704 -15.30 -13.00 -2.92
N GLN A 705 -16.00 -13.11 -4.04
CA GLN A 705 -16.10 -14.33 -4.84
C GLN A 705 -15.16 -14.20 -6.04
N ILE A 706 -14.00 -14.86 -5.95
CA ILE A 706 -12.92 -14.69 -6.93
C ILE A 706 -12.93 -15.84 -7.93
N LEU A 707 -13.05 -15.47 -9.21
CA LEU A 707 -12.82 -16.38 -10.32
C LEU A 707 -11.31 -16.43 -10.62
N TRP A 708 -10.77 -17.64 -10.79
CA TRP A 708 -9.33 -17.84 -10.96
C TRP A 708 -9.02 -18.89 -12.03
N SER A 709 -7.83 -18.79 -12.64
CA SER A 709 -7.35 -19.70 -13.68
C SER A 709 -6.60 -20.89 -13.09
N LYS A 710 -7.22 -22.08 -13.18
CA LYS A 710 -6.58 -23.35 -12.82
C LYS A 710 -5.34 -23.66 -13.65
N GLU A 711 -5.35 -23.30 -14.93
CA GLU A 711 -4.21 -23.48 -15.83
C GLU A 711 -2.98 -22.70 -15.34
N ARG A 712 -3.17 -21.43 -14.96
CA ARG A 712 -2.09 -20.61 -14.39
C ARG A 712 -1.56 -21.19 -13.08
N MET A 713 -2.45 -21.60 -12.16
CA MET A 713 -2.04 -22.26 -10.91
C MET A 713 -1.23 -23.54 -11.14
N ASN A 714 -1.59 -24.33 -12.15
CA ASN A 714 -0.84 -25.51 -12.54
C ASN A 714 0.55 -25.17 -13.09
N THR A 715 0.67 -24.12 -13.90
CA THR A 715 1.97 -23.63 -14.37
C THR A 715 2.85 -23.19 -13.20
N PHE A 716 2.29 -22.46 -12.23
CA PHE A 716 3.02 -22.04 -11.03
C PHE A 716 3.49 -23.20 -10.17
N SER A 717 2.65 -24.22 -10.00
CA SER A 717 3.02 -25.45 -9.30
C SER A 717 4.20 -26.16 -9.98
N LYS A 718 4.19 -26.26 -11.32
CA LYS A 718 5.31 -26.86 -12.09
C LYS A 718 6.62 -26.10 -11.86
N LEU A 719 6.57 -24.77 -11.90
CA LEU A 719 7.74 -23.92 -11.65
C LEU A 719 8.23 -24.01 -10.19
N ASN A 720 7.32 -24.22 -9.24
CA ASN A 720 7.68 -24.41 -7.83
C ASN A 720 7.96 -25.88 -7.46
N LYS A 721 8.81 -26.57 -8.23
CA LYS A 721 9.23 -27.96 -7.93
C LYS A 721 8.04 -28.92 -7.72
N LYS A 722 6.94 -28.71 -8.43
CA LYS A 722 5.67 -29.47 -8.29
C LYS A 722 5.03 -29.37 -6.90
N GLN A 723 5.34 -28.34 -6.11
CA GLN A 723 4.58 -28.07 -4.89
C GLN A 723 3.21 -27.50 -5.27
N PRO A 724 2.11 -28.01 -4.71
CA PRO A 724 0.79 -27.51 -5.03
C PRO A 724 0.56 -26.14 -4.40
N VAL A 725 -0.14 -25.27 -5.12
CA VAL A 725 -0.62 -23.97 -4.58
C VAL A 725 -1.90 -24.24 -3.79
N THR A 726 -2.00 -23.72 -2.57
CA THR A 726 -3.16 -23.96 -1.69
C THR A 726 -3.98 -22.69 -1.45
N VAL A 727 -5.22 -22.87 -0.98
CA VAL A 727 -6.06 -21.75 -0.50
C VAL A 727 -5.32 -20.95 0.59
N HIS A 728 -4.65 -21.64 1.52
CA HIS A 728 -3.92 -20.98 2.60
C HIS A 728 -2.77 -20.10 2.08
N ASP A 729 -2.01 -20.57 1.08
CA ASP A 729 -0.93 -19.77 0.48
C ASP A 729 -1.46 -18.46 -0.10
N VAL A 730 -2.61 -18.52 -0.78
CA VAL A 730 -3.27 -17.34 -1.35
C VAL A 730 -3.72 -16.36 -0.26
N LEU A 731 -4.34 -16.85 0.83
CA LEU A 731 -4.76 -16.00 1.95
C LEU A 731 -3.57 -15.34 2.65
N GLN A 732 -2.43 -16.04 2.79
CA GLN A 732 -1.22 -15.49 3.37
C GLN A 732 -0.60 -14.37 2.53
N ILE A 733 -0.75 -14.43 1.20
CA ILE A 733 -0.29 -13.35 0.31
C ILE A 733 -1.28 -12.17 0.33
N LEU A 734 -2.59 -12.42 0.45
CA LEU A 734 -3.59 -11.34 0.52
C LEU A 734 -3.57 -10.58 1.86
N ARG A 735 -3.31 -11.28 2.97
CA ARG A 735 -3.42 -10.73 4.32
C ARG A 735 -2.57 -9.47 4.59
N PRO A 736 -1.30 -9.35 4.12
CA PRO A 736 -0.51 -8.12 4.24
C PRO A 736 -1.10 -6.90 3.56
N HIS A 737 -2.02 -7.06 2.60
CA HIS A 737 -2.68 -5.94 1.91
C HIS A 737 -3.82 -5.31 2.73
N ILE A 738 -4.19 -5.91 3.87
CA ILE A 738 -5.19 -5.35 4.80
C ILE A 738 -4.50 -4.43 5.81
N SER A 739 -4.70 -3.13 5.64
CA SER A 739 -4.03 -2.07 6.40
C SER A 739 -4.68 -1.76 7.75
N VAL A 740 -5.94 -2.15 7.95
CA VAL A 740 -6.66 -2.01 9.22
C VAL A 740 -6.41 -3.24 10.12
N PRO A 741 -5.84 -3.08 11.34
CA PRO A 741 -5.56 -4.19 12.25
C PRO A 741 -6.80 -4.90 12.78
N GLN A 742 -7.92 -4.20 12.90
CA GLN A 742 -9.20 -4.73 13.37
C GLN A 742 -9.82 -5.73 12.39
N CYS A 743 -9.38 -5.75 11.13
CA CYS A 743 -9.90 -6.61 10.07
C CYS A 743 -8.89 -7.71 9.74
N ASP A 744 -9.30 -8.94 9.51
CA ASP A 744 -8.41 -10.01 9.00
C ASP A 744 -9.06 -10.78 7.84
N VAL A 745 -8.23 -11.58 7.15
CA VAL A 745 -8.62 -12.32 5.95
C VAL A 745 -8.84 -13.79 6.26
N PHE A 746 -9.98 -14.29 5.81
CA PHE A 746 -10.39 -15.69 5.87
C PHE A 746 -10.77 -16.17 4.48
N GLY A 747 -10.85 -17.48 4.26
CA GLY A 747 -11.35 -17.96 2.98
C GLY A 747 -11.38 -19.47 2.84
N TYR A 748 -12.06 -19.88 1.77
CA TYR A 748 -12.24 -21.27 1.40
C TYR A 748 -12.52 -21.38 -0.10
N LEU A 749 -12.29 -22.57 -0.66
CA LEU A 749 -12.76 -22.87 -2.01
C LEU A 749 -14.25 -23.24 -1.90
N SER A 750 -15.13 -22.57 -2.63
CA SER A 750 -16.57 -22.84 -2.65
C SER A 750 -16.92 -24.15 -3.36
N ILE A 751 -18.21 -24.50 -3.37
CA ILE A 751 -18.68 -25.71 -4.07
C ILE A 751 -18.77 -25.56 -5.58
N ASP A 752 -18.73 -24.33 -6.10
CA ASP A 752 -18.72 -23.96 -7.53
C ASP A 752 -17.32 -23.53 -8.02
N HIS A 753 -16.27 -23.94 -7.29
CA HIS A 753 -14.85 -23.67 -7.60
C HIS A 753 -14.44 -22.19 -7.57
N LEU A 754 -15.27 -21.28 -7.06
CA LEU A 754 -14.85 -19.91 -6.75
C LEU A 754 -14.02 -19.88 -5.47
N LEU A 755 -12.96 -19.08 -5.44
CA LEU A 755 -12.23 -18.81 -4.21
C LEU A 755 -13.01 -17.73 -3.43
N VAL A 756 -13.56 -18.11 -2.28
CA VAL A 756 -14.28 -17.18 -1.40
C VAL A 756 -13.30 -16.63 -0.39
N VAL A 757 -13.13 -15.30 -0.40
CA VAL A 757 -12.34 -14.57 0.58
C VAL A 757 -13.28 -13.71 1.43
N ILE A 758 -13.20 -13.84 2.74
CA ILE A 758 -14.01 -13.09 3.69
C ILE A 758 -13.09 -12.15 4.45
N ILE A 759 -13.42 -10.86 4.42
CA ILE A 759 -12.77 -9.84 5.24
C ILE A 759 -13.74 -9.46 6.34
N ALA A 760 -13.37 -9.77 7.57
CA ALA A 760 -14.23 -9.65 8.73
C ALA A 760 -13.48 -8.98 9.91
N PRO A 761 -14.21 -8.31 10.81
CA PRO A 761 -13.64 -7.82 12.04
C PRO A 761 -13.24 -8.98 12.97
N MET A 762 -12.17 -8.76 13.74
CA MET A 762 -11.63 -9.75 14.69
C MET A 762 -12.23 -9.65 16.09
N ASP A 763 -12.84 -8.52 16.43
CA ASP A 763 -13.45 -8.29 17.73
C ASP A 763 -14.76 -9.09 17.87
N GLN A 764 -15.04 -9.59 19.08
CA GLN A 764 -16.27 -10.36 19.35
C GLN A 764 -17.54 -9.51 19.18
N GLN A 765 -17.46 -8.22 19.48
CA GLN A 765 -18.53 -7.24 19.34
C GLN A 765 -17.98 -6.01 18.60
N PRO A 766 -17.86 -6.08 17.27
CA PRO A 766 -17.24 -5.01 16.51
C PRO A 766 -18.15 -3.79 16.42
N THR A 767 -17.55 -2.60 16.43
CA THR A 767 -18.30 -1.35 16.27
C THR A 767 -18.77 -1.18 14.82
N PRO A 768 -19.81 -0.38 14.57
CA PRO A 768 -20.22 -0.05 13.20
C PRO A 768 -19.07 0.47 12.33
N LEU A 769 -18.19 1.30 12.90
CA LEU A 769 -17.05 1.87 12.21
C LEU A 769 -16.03 0.79 11.80
N GLN A 770 -15.79 -0.20 12.65
CA GLN A 770 -14.90 -1.32 12.34
C GLN A 770 -15.45 -2.19 11.19
N ILE A 771 -16.76 -2.48 11.19
CA ILE A 771 -17.40 -3.22 10.09
C ILE A 771 -17.27 -2.42 8.79
N GLU A 772 -17.54 -1.12 8.82
CA GLU A 772 -17.41 -0.25 7.63
C GLU A 772 -15.95 -0.22 7.14
N ALA A 773 -14.97 -0.10 8.03
CA ALA A 773 -13.55 -0.15 7.69
C ALA A 773 -13.15 -1.47 7.02
N CYS A 774 -13.62 -2.61 7.54
CA CYS A 774 -13.37 -3.92 6.92
C CYS A 774 -14.05 -4.05 5.56
N SER A 775 -15.24 -3.47 5.38
CA SER A 775 -15.90 -3.40 4.08
C SER A 775 -15.11 -2.56 3.07
N LYS A 776 -14.51 -1.45 3.50
CA LYS A 776 -13.66 -0.61 2.64
C LYS A 776 -12.32 -1.27 2.29
N GLU A 777 -11.75 -2.04 3.20
CA GLU A 777 -10.63 -2.93 2.91
C GLU A 777 -10.99 -3.98 1.84
N ALA A 778 -12.19 -4.56 1.91
CA ALA A 778 -12.67 -5.52 0.92
C ALA A 778 -12.92 -4.88 -0.46
N GLU A 779 -13.57 -3.72 -0.52
CA GLU A 779 -13.73 -2.96 -1.77
C GLU A 779 -12.38 -2.63 -2.41
N LYS A 780 -11.38 -2.26 -1.59
CA LYS A 780 -10.01 -2.02 -2.06
C LYS A 780 -9.43 -3.29 -2.71
N ILE A 781 -9.52 -4.46 -2.07
CA ILE A 781 -9.03 -5.72 -2.63
C ILE A 781 -9.80 -6.10 -3.90
N ASP A 782 -11.13 -5.96 -3.92
CA ASP A 782 -11.97 -6.23 -5.09
C ASP A 782 -11.51 -5.43 -6.31
N SER A 783 -11.31 -4.12 -6.12
CA SER A 783 -10.82 -3.23 -7.17
C SER A 783 -9.40 -3.62 -7.63
N LEU A 784 -8.47 -3.91 -6.72
CA LEU A 784 -7.12 -4.33 -7.10
C LEU A 784 -7.13 -5.62 -7.97
N ILE A 785 -8.08 -6.53 -7.73
CA ILE A 785 -8.28 -7.74 -8.55
C ILE A 785 -8.85 -7.37 -9.92
N ASN A 786 -9.97 -6.64 -9.95
CA ASN A 786 -10.70 -6.32 -11.19
C ASN A 786 -9.90 -5.43 -12.14
N TYR A 787 -9.07 -4.52 -11.61
CA TYR A 787 -8.15 -3.70 -12.41
C TYR A 787 -6.81 -4.40 -12.71
N ALA A 788 -6.60 -5.61 -12.18
CA ALA A 788 -5.35 -6.37 -12.28
C ALA A 788 -4.12 -5.51 -11.88
N SER A 789 -4.22 -4.86 -10.72
CA SER A 789 -3.19 -3.95 -10.20
C SER A 789 -1.87 -4.68 -9.96
N PRO A 790 -0.71 -4.08 -10.32
CA PRO A 790 0.62 -4.65 -10.04
C PRO A 790 0.82 -5.00 -8.55
N THR A 791 0.08 -4.34 -7.66
CA THR A 791 0.05 -4.66 -6.23
C THR A 791 -0.30 -6.11 -5.91
N LEU A 792 -1.25 -6.69 -6.66
CA LEU A 792 -1.64 -8.09 -6.47
C LEU A 792 -1.09 -8.97 -7.59
N VAL A 793 -1.22 -8.55 -8.85
CA VAL A 793 -0.86 -9.42 -9.98
C VAL A 793 0.64 -9.62 -10.14
N SER A 794 1.49 -8.83 -9.48
CA SER A 794 2.91 -9.16 -9.40
C SER A 794 3.13 -10.44 -8.61
N HIS A 795 2.31 -10.77 -7.62
CA HIS A 795 2.45 -12.02 -6.86
C HIS A 795 1.96 -13.21 -7.68
N VAL A 796 2.81 -14.21 -7.83
CA VAL A 796 2.57 -15.34 -8.75
C VAL A 796 1.21 -16.02 -8.52
N PRO A 797 0.83 -16.47 -7.31
CA PRO A 797 -0.49 -17.09 -7.12
C PRO A 797 -1.66 -16.15 -7.39
N LEU A 798 -1.53 -14.85 -7.09
CA LEU A 798 -2.61 -13.87 -7.24
C LEU A 798 -2.79 -13.45 -8.70
N SER A 799 -1.77 -13.58 -9.55
CA SER A 799 -1.90 -13.31 -10.99
C SER A 799 -2.78 -14.32 -11.74
N ALA A 800 -3.18 -15.41 -11.09
CA ALA A 800 -4.21 -16.32 -11.60
C ALA A 800 -5.63 -15.79 -11.41
N PHE A 801 -5.85 -14.72 -10.64
CA PHE A 801 -7.18 -14.13 -10.49
C PHE A 801 -7.63 -13.46 -11.78
N LEU A 802 -8.91 -13.65 -12.12
CA LEU A 802 -9.52 -13.14 -13.34
C LEU A 802 -10.47 -11.98 -13.05
N THR A 803 -11.36 -12.16 -12.07
CA THR A 803 -12.33 -11.15 -11.62
C THR A 803 -12.80 -11.49 -10.21
N SER A 804 -13.36 -10.51 -9.52
CA SER A 804 -13.96 -10.62 -8.21
C SER A 804 -15.35 -9.99 -8.20
N GLU A 805 -16.30 -10.63 -7.53
CA GLU A 805 -17.59 -10.05 -7.17
C GLU A 805 -17.68 -9.91 -5.65
N ILE A 806 -17.99 -8.69 -5.18
CA ILE A 806 -18.07 -8.37 -3.76
C ILE A 806 -19.52 -8.28 -3.27
N LYS A 807 -19.78 -8.87 -2.09
CA LYS A 807 -20.99 -8.66 -1.29
C LYS A 807 -20.59 -8.13 0.09
N THR A 808 -21.11 -6.97 0.48
CA THR A 808 -20.75 -6.30 1.74
C THR A 808 -21.95 -6.18 2.67
N SER A 809 -21.72 -6.32 3.97
CA SER A 809 -22.73 -5.99 4.97
C SER A 809 -22.93 -4.48 5.04
N SER A 810 -24.16 -4.02 5.27
CA SER A 810 -24.47 -2.61 5.47
C SER A 810 -24.94 -2.33 6.90
N ILE A 811 -24.82 -1.08 7.35
CA ILE A 811 -25.26 -0.67 8.68
C ILE A 811 -26.29 0.43 8.54
N HIS A 812 -27.46 0.24 9.13
CA HIS A 812 -28.43 1.32 9.26
C HIS A 812 -28.29 1.97 10.64
N SER A 813 -28.04 3.28 10.63
CA SER A 813 -28.16 4.09 11.84
C SER A 813 -29.63 4.12 12.23
N SER A 814 -29.97 3.72 13.46
CA SER A 814 -31.31 3.91 14.03
C SER A 814 -31.51 5.40 14.36
N GLY A 815 -31.61 6.22 13.32
CA GLY A 815 -31.82 7.66 13.42
C GLY A 815 -32.75 8.12 12.30
N SER A 816 -33.96 8.51 12.69
CA SER A 816 -35.09 8.95 11.86
C SER A 816 -35.74 7.83 11.02
N THR A 817 -36.84 7.29 11.54
CA THR A 817 -37.92 6.78 10.69
C THR A 817 -38.22 7.82 9.61
N PRO A 818 -38.10 7.52 8.31
CA PRO A 818 -38.90 8.24 7.33
C PRO A 818 -40.34 7.96 7.73
N TRP A 819 -41.12 9.00 8.02
CA TRP A 819 -42.57 8.83 8.16
C TRP A 819 -43.04 8.02 6.95
N SER A 820 -43.47 6.79 7.21
CA SER A 820 -44.22 6.04 6.21
C SER A 820 -45.42 6.90 5.83
N PRO A 821 -45.70 7.13 4.54
CA PRO A 821 -46.98 7.70 4.16
C PRO A 821 -48.05 6.76 4.70
N LEU A 822 -48.88 7.27 5.61
CA LEU A 822 -50.07 6.58 6.09
C LEU A 822 -50.80 6.00 4.88
N THR A 823 -51.08 4.69 4.95
CA THR A 823 -51.85 3.98 3.95
C THR A 823 -53.22 4.67 3.77
N PRO A 824 -53.78 4.77 2.55
CA PRO A 824 -55.05 5.47 2.30
C PRO A 824 -56.26 4.80 2.97
N ALA A 825 -56.07 3.64 3.60
CA ALA A 825 -57.13 2.83 4.19
C ALA A 825 -57.63 3.34 5.55
N LEU A 826 -56.87 4.19 6.25
CA LEU A 826 -57.29 4.76 7.55
C LEU A 826 -58.02 6.11 7.45
N CYS A 827 -57.99 6.78 6.29
CA CYS A 827 -58.82 7.98 6.05
C CYS A 827 -60.29 7.66 5.72
N PHE A 828 -60.62 6.41 5.35
CA PHE A 828 -61.99 5.99 5.05
C PHE A 828 -62.81 5.56 6.28
N LEU A 829 -62.16 5.33 7.43
CA LEU A 829 -62.84 4.89 8.66
C LEU A 829 -63.15 6.04 9.65
N LEU A 830 -62.61 7.24 9.43
CA LEU A 830 -62.90 8.44 10.22
C LEU A 830 -63.99 9.35 9.59
N GLY A 831 -64.52 8.99 8.42
CA GLY A 831 -65.60 9.70 7.73
C GLY A 831 -67.02 9.17 7.99
N LEU A 832 -67.18 8.12 8.80
CA LEU A 832 -68.47 7.45 9.04
C LEU A 832 -69.07 7.68 10.45
N LEU A 833 -68.53 8.60 11.23
CA LEU A 833 -69.02 8.94 12.57
C LEU A 833 -69.34 10.43 12.74
N VAL A 834 -70.06 11.03 11.79
CA VAL A 834 -70.89 12.22 12.07
C VAL A 834 -72.17 12.14 11.23
N THR A 835 -73.15 11.38 11.69
CA THR A 835 -74.55 11.66 11.37
C THR A 835 -75.22 12.11 12.67
N PRO A 836 -75.78 13.33 12.75
CA PRO A 836 -76.72 13.63 13.81
C PRO A 836 -78.04 12.96 13.46
N ALA A 837 -78.53 12.09 14.35
CA ALA A 837 -79.92 11.65 14.33
C ALA A 837 -80.83 12.88 14.51
N PRO A 838 -82.01 12.88 13.85
CA PRO A 838 -82.97 13.96 13.96
C PRO A 838 -83.74 13.84 15.29
N VAL A 839 -84.31 14.97 15.70
CA VAL A 839 -85.60 15.02 16.42
C VAL A 839 -86.53 13.97 15.79
N LEU A 840 -86.98 12.91 16.46
CA LEU A 840 -87.60 12.78 17.78
C LEU A 840 -87.13 11.54 18.54
#